data_AF-A0A9W7SK78-F1
#
_entry.id   AF-A0A9W7SK78-F1
#
_cell.length_a   1.000
_cell.length_b   1.000
_cell.length_c   1.000
_cell.angle_alpha   90.00
_cell.angle_beta   90.00
_cell.angle_gamma   90.00
#
_symmetry.space_group_name_H-M   'P 1'
#
loop_
_entity.id
_entity.type
_entity.pdbx_description
1 polymer ?
#
loop_
_entity_poly.entity_id
_entity_poly.type
_entity_poly.pdbx_seq_one_letter_code
_entity_poly.pdbx_strand_id
1 'polypeptide(L)'
;TLRQVDLIQLSIERQTSSTFRDNITQSPLSLPPTACPRAHIPLSCNQVAMGIRRLVSHLRQAGLGTTKELGRTGESPHGTKAIIDGPSFAYYIFNILEARAASPDTLDPTTTYDECAREAIRWLEKLEAFGFTIEAIYFDGALPLTKRSTREARMTAYVNSIHSLHDTYQQSIQRLRSSGTKTSGNAWDDLALRQAKKRAPPPAFLVPAVLEALRESEYRDRTFVMPDEADKFCILTARLQCQQDPSSRISIFSNDSDLLVFDSGPQTKIIPFSELRFSTDQPAVMSGLEIWPARFAASLGSESLLELAFWMSQHPAMSASDAQRKVESEDLGEDYSFQAFRSEYELGEGHVKALEARSEQRELYCGLDPRVSELVLQATRHAGLVDHKSLRVYGPVLLEDPSQRSAWNVGTSLRELAYTVLRQAAGVPNGKVLVEYWRAGDHVKMHECSLLDQTDVARHGAHYSDKLGKRRLQHTELTDVESWRFLIMRMALDDIRREGCPLPSAESVMRVLAGQKSSDWGQVHLDAQYQAMYYSLRMASQILRYIHLTRENSKGNDGALTDDALQMIRRELEHLPTISDFFLPTAETLARCQVRLGPLVEAQMDELDAGRRSRVEKLRKGKKRTHHAQESKGMRKKAMPSVGGVDADDENSTKLSSNPFAALGEE
;
A
#
# COMPACT_ATOMS: atom_id res chain seq x y z
N THR A 1 56.40 -13.10 18.16
CA THR A 1 56.31 -14.14 17.11
C THR A 1 56.23 -15.49 17.78
N LEU A 2 55.26 -16.34 17.43
CA LEU A 2 55.00 -17.68 18.01
C LEU A 2 54.56 -17.63 19.50
N ARG A 3 53.30 -18.02 19.82
CA ARG A 3 52.79 -19.37 20.18
C ARG A 3 53.21 -19.81 21.60
N GLN A 4 52.44 -20.52 22.44
CA GLN A 4 51.08 -21.12 22.51
C GLN A 4 51.19 -22.19 23.64
N VAL A 5 50.10 -22.86 24.04
CA VAL A 5 50.00 -24.23 24.64
C VAL A 5 49.60 -24.34 26.15
N ASP A 6 48.40 -24.93 26.37
CA ASP A 6 47.94 -25.84 27.46
C ASP A 6 47.97 -25.43 28.96
N LEU A 7 47.33 -26.11 29.95
CA LEU A 7 46.03 -26.82 30.17
C LEU A 7 45.90 -27.09 31.71
N ILE A 8 44.99 -27.99 32.18
CA ILE A 8 44.75 -28.52 33.57
C ILE A 8 43.62 -27.77 34.35
N GLN A 9 42.55 -28.33 34.98
CA GLN A 9 42.13 -29.63 35.61
C GLN A 9 42.39 -29.73 37.14
N LEU A 10 41.53 -30.22 38.06
CA LEU A 10 40.13 -30.74 38.17
C LEU A 10 39.60 -30.28 39.57
N SER A 11 38.30 -30.06 39.87
CA SER A 11 37.10 -30.92 39.97
C SER A 11 37.00 -31.87 41.18
N ILE A 12 35.77 -32.24 41.57
CA ILE A 12 35.32 -33.13 42.69
C ILE A 12 35.37 -32.46 44.09
N GLU A 13 34.37 -32.52 45.00
CA GLU A 13 32.92 -32.87 45.06
C GLU A 13 32.33 -32.33 46.42
N ARG A 14 31.11 -32.58 46.97
CA ARG A 14 29.98 -33.52 46.72
C ARG A 14 28.58 -32.85 46.84
N GLN A 15 27.80 -33.13 47.90
CA GLN A 15 26.33 -32.95 47.99
C GLN A 15 25.79 -32.84 49.43
N THR A 16 24.61 -32.23 49.62
CA THR A 16 23.48 -32.75 50.46
C THR A 16 22.15 -32.07 50.05
N SER A 17 20.99 -32.44 50.62
CA SER A 17 19.71 -32.46 49.87
C SER A 17 18.46 -31.84 50.52
N SER A 18 17.50 -31.50 49.64
CA SER A 18 16.02 -31.53 49.76
C SER A 18 15.21 -30.54 50.62
N THR A 19 14.27 -29.88 49.90
CA THR A 19 12.87 -29.52 50.26
C THR A 19 12.54 -28.56 51.41
N PHE A 20 11.94 -27.42 51.05
CA PHE A 20 10.59 -27.04 51.53
C PHE A 20 9.81 -26.29 50.44
N ARG A 21 8.55 -25.88 50.70
CA ARG A 21 7.57 -25.45 49.68
C ARG A 21 6.90 -24.09 50.00
N ASP A 22 6.32 -23.52 48.93
CA ASP A 22 5.22 -22.54 48.89
C ASP A 22 5.47 -21.05 49.18
N ASN A 23 4.54 -20.23 48.66
CA ASN A 23 4.35 -18.78 48.77
C ASN A 23 5.32 -17.82 48.05
N ILE A 24 4.95 -17.43 46.82
CA ILE A 24 5.36 -16.14 46.22
C ILE A 24 4.11 -15.34 45.89
N THR A 25 3.96 -14.18 46.53
CA THR A 25 3.04 -13.10 46.13
C THR A 25 3.80 -11.78 46.14
N GLN A 26 4.20 -11.26 44.97
CA GLN A 26 4.41 -9.82 44.76
C GLN A 26 4.68 -9.45 43.29
N SER A 27 4.52 -8.15 43.04
CA SER A 27 4.47 -7.41 41.77
C SER A 27 5.74 -7.48 40.90
N PRO A 28 5.66 -7.14 39.60
CA PRO A 28 6.77 -7.35 38.65
C PRO A 28 7.97 -6.42 38.87
N LEU A 29 9.17 -6.98 38.71
CA LEU A 29 10.42 -6.23 38.64
C LEU A 29 10.60 -5.60 37.25
N SER A 30 10.90 -4.31 37.23
CA SER A 30 11.25 -3.56 36.01
C SER A 30 12.60 -4.00 35.45
N LEU A 31 12.62 -4.44 34.19
CA LEU A 31 13.88 -4.65 33.45
C LEU A 31 14.49 -3.30 33.02
N PRO A 32 15.81 -3.11 33.10
CA PRO A 32 16.47 -1.89 32.66
C PRO A 32 16.49 -1.78 31.12
N PRO A 33 16.47 -0.56 30.55
CA PRO A 33 16.56 -0.36 29.11
C PRO A 33 17.94 -0.79 28.60
N THR A 34 17.97 -1.76 27.68
CA THR A 34 19.20 -2.19 27.01
C THR A 34 19.67 -1.13 26.01
N ALA A 35 20.98 -0.87 26.00
CA ALA A 35 21.55 0.22 25.20
C ALA A 35 21.43 -0.05 23.68
N CYS A 36 20.91 0.93 22.93
CA CYS A 36 20.95 0.87 21.46
C CYS A 36 22.40 0.92 20.95
N PRO A 37 22.85 -0.03 20.11
CA PRO A 37 24.14 0.08 19.43
C PRO A 37 24.10 1.24 18.42
N ARG A 38 25.21 1.99 18.33
CA ARG A 38 25.37 3.12 17.40
C ARG A 38 25.42 2.64 15.93
N ALA A 39 24.26 2.52 15.29
CA ALA A 39 24.17 2.29 13.85
C ALA A 39 24.28 3.62 13.09
N HIS A 40 25.44 3.89 12.48
CA HIS A 40 25.46 4.78 11.31
C HIS A 40 24.73 4.04 10.18
N ILE A 41 23.57 4.55 9.77
CA ILE A 41 22.80 4.01 8.63
C ILE A 41 23.09 4.90 7.40
N PRO A 42 24.04 4.56 6.52
CA PRO A 42 24.06 5.12 5.19
C PRO A 42 22.84 4.57 4.42
N LEU A 43 21.83 5.41 4.21
CA LEU A 43 20.67 5.08 3.37
C LEU A 43 21.01 5.12 1.87
N SER A 44 22.09 4.43 1.48
CA SER A 44 22.48 4.22 0.08
C SER A 44 21.82 2.95 -0.47
N CYS A 45 20.49 2.91 -0.45
CA CYS A 45 19.71 1.95 -1.20
C CYS A 45 18.72 2.70 -2.10
N ASN A 46 18.54 2.24 -3.33
CA ASN A 46 17.68 2.91 -4.32
C ASN A 46 16.20 2.72 -3.99
N GLN A 47 15.70 3.46 -3.01
CA GLN A 47 14.33 3.95 -3.09
C GLN A 47 14.21 4.74 -4.41
N VAL A 48 13.07 4.62 -5.10
CA VAL A 48 12.78 5.52 -6.23
C VAL A 48 12.68 6.92 -5.63
N ALA A 49 13.61 7.80 -5.99
CA ALA A 49 13.73 9.12 -5.37
C ALA A 49 12.38 9.85 -5.37
N MET A 50 12.02 10.38 -4.21
CA MET A 50 10.88 11.27 -4.04
C MET A 50 11.33 12.68 -4.43
N GLY A 51 10.57 13.30 -5.32
CA GLY A 51 10.97 14.46 -6.08
C GLY A 51 12.15 14.31 -7.05
N ILE A 52 12.72 15.45 -7.45
CA ILE A 52 13.74 15.56 -8.49
C ILE A 52 15.03 14.78 -8.17
N ARG A 53 15.35 13.85 -9.07
CA ARG A 53 16.50 12.94 -8.96
C ARG A 53 17.81 13.70 -8.74
N ARG A 54 18.50 13.37 -7.64
CA ARG A 54 19.81 13.93 -7.22
C ARG A 54 19.84 15.42 -6.86
N LEU A 55 18.69 16.12 -6.82
CA LEU A 55 18.62 17.54 -6.46
C LEU A 55 19.37 17.84 -5.16
N VAL A 56 18.95 17.20 -4.05
CA VAL A 56 19.56 17.38 -2.73
C VAL A 56 21.06 17.07 -2.72
N SER A 57 21.51 16.04 -3.44
CA SER A 57 22.93 15.65 -3.46
C SER A 57 23.83 16.64 -4.19
N HIS A 58 23.39 17.21 -5.32
CA HIS A 58 24.19 18.19 -6.05
C HIS A 58 24.11 19.57 -5.37
N LEU A 59 22.94 19.94 -4.84
CA LEU A 59 22.78 21.17 -4.06
C LEU A 59 23.64 21.16 -2.79
N ARG A 60 23.77 20.03 -2.08
CA ARG A 60 24.67 19.91 -0.92
C ARG A 60 26.15 20.07 -1.28
N GLN A 61 26.57 19.73 -2.49
CA GLN A 61 27.93 20.01 -2.97
C GLN A 61 28.16 21.52 -3.18
N ALA A 62 27.10 22.28 -3.47
CA ALA A 62 27.09 23.76 -3.48
C ALA A 62 26.74 24.39 -2.12
N GLY A 63 26.76 23.63 -1.01
CA GLY A 63 26.56 24.16 0.34
C GLY A 63 25.11 24.24 0.82
N LEU A 64 24.17 23.53 0.20
CA LEU A 64 22.78 23.48 0.67
C LEU A 64 22.65 22.94 2.10
N GLY A 65 22.29 23.83 3.01
CA GLY A 65 21.89 23.50 4.37
C GLY A 65 23.06 23.18 5.31
N THR A 66 22.73 23.11 6.60
CA THR A 66 23.73 22.87 7.66
C THR A 66 23.16 21.93 8.72
N THR A 67 23.94 20.95 9.16
CA THR A 67 23.56 20.13 10.32
C THR A 67 23.66 20.98 11.58
N LYS A 68 22.56 21.12 12.32
CA LYS A 68 22.50 21.84 13.58
C LYS A 68 21.79 21.04 14.66
N GLU A 69 21.96 21.49 15.90
CA GLU A 69 21.00 21.20 16.95
C GLU A 69 19.62 21.79 16.61
N LEU A 70 18.56 21.03 16.83
CA LEU A 70 17.18 21.37 16.48
C LEU A 70 16.29 21.56 17.72
N GLY A 71 16.67 20.96 18.85
CA GLY A 71 15.96 21.07 20.13
C GLY A 71 16.51 20.08 21.18
N ARG A 72 16.12 20.26 22.44
CA ARG A 72 16.52 19.41 23.59
C ARG A 72 15.33 19.00 24.44
N THR A 73 15.40 17.82 25.05
CA THR A 73 14.34 17.36 25.96
C THR A 73 14.31 18.16 27.25
N GLY A 74 13.15 18.70 27.60
CA GLY A 74 12.94 19.44 28.86
C GLY A 74 13.26 20.93 28.79
N GLU A 75 13.72 21.44 27.64
CA GLU A 75 13.63 22.88 27.35
C GLU A 75 12.16 23.24 27.02
N SER A 76 11.74 24.45 27.36
CA SER A 76 10.38 24.93 27.00
C SER A 76 10.25 25.09 25.47
N PRO A 77 9.08 24.87 24.85
CA PRO A 77 8.92 24.97 23.41
C PRO A 77 9.41 26.30 22.84
N HIS A 78 10.39 26.26 21.94
CA HIS A 78 11.06 27.44 21.37
C HIS A 78 10.23 28.14 20.28
N GLY A 79 8.90 28.17 20.45
CA GLY A 79 7.92 28.74 19.52
C GLY A 79 7.93 28.14 18.10
N THR A 80 8.66 27.05 17.88
CA THR A 80 8.93 26.52 16.53
C THR A 80 7.85 25.52 16.14
N LYS A 81 7.10 25.85 15.09
CA LYS A 81 6.02 25.00 14.59
C LYS A 81 6.55 23.91 13.66
N ALA A 82 5.99 22.71 13.78
CA ALA A 82 6.28 21.56 12.93
C ALA A 82 5.09 21.27 12.00
N ILE A 83 5.39 21.06 10.72
CA ILE A 83 4.44 20.57 9.71
C ILE A 83 5.01 19.28 9.13
N ILE A 84 4.19 18.24 9.06
CA ILE A 84 4.62 16.86 8.78
C ILE A 84 4.03 16.40 7.44
N ASP A 85 4.90 15.99 6.52
CA ASP A 85 4.52 15.22 5.34
C ASP A 85 4.22 13.78 5.76
N GLY A 86 2.93 13.43 5.81
CA GLY A 86 2.41 12.15 6.30
C GLY A 86 2.90 10.92 5.50
N PRO A 87 2.84 10.90 4.16
CA PRO A 87 3.38 9.82 3.33
C PRO A 87 4.88 9.62 3.55
N SER A 88 5.67 10.69 3.49
CA SER A 88 7.12 10.66 3.68
C SER A 88 7.50 10.26 5.11
N PHE A 89 6.70 10.66 6.10
CA PHE A 89 6.81 10.25 7.50
C PHE A 89 6.52 8.76 7.71
N ALA A 90 5.40 8.25 7.17
CA ALA A 90 5.03 6.84 7.30
C ALA A 90 6.09 5.91 6.67
N TYR A 91 6.63 6.29 5.51
CA TYR A 91 7.78 5.57 4.94
C TYR A 91 9.04 5.67 5.80
N TYR A 92 9.34 6.83 6.38
CA TYR A 92 10.47 6.97 7.30
C TYR A 92 10.34 6.06 8.53
N ILE A 93 9.17 6.01 9.17
CA ILE A 93 8.88 5.15 10.33
C ILE A 93 9.08 3.67 9.99
N PHE A 94 8.54 3.20 8.86
CA PHE A 94 8.78 1.83 8.40
C PHE A 94 10.28 1.52 8.18
N ASN A 95 11.01 2.43 7.51
CA ASN A 95 12.43 2.22 7.23
C ASN A 95 13.29 2.18 8.52
N ILE A 96 12.99 2.99 9.55
CA ILE A 96 13.73 2.93 10.82
C ILE A 96 13.38 1.68 11.64
N LEU A 97 12.19 1.09 11.47
CA LEU A 97 11.82 -0.16 12.12
C LEU A 97 12.46 -1.38 11.43
N GLU A 98 12.36 -1.51 10.10
CA GLU A 98 13.08 -2.58 9.35
C GLU A 98 14.59 -2.54 9.59
N ALA A 99 15.18 -1.34 9.72
CA ALA A 99 16.62 -1.20 9.97
C ALA A 99 17.05 -1.58 11.40
N ARG A 100 16.12 -1.60 12.37
CA ARG A 100 16.37 -2.07 13.76
C ARG A 100 16.05 -3.55 13.94
N ALA A 101 15.12 -4.07 13.15
CA ALA A 101 14.64 -5.44 13.29
C ALA A 101 15.69 -6.47 12.85
N ALA A 102 15.73 -7.62 13.53
CA ALA A 102 16.57 -8.73 13.11
C ALA A 102 16.02 -9.33 11.81
N SER A 103 16.79 -9.24 10.72
CA SER A 103 16.42 -9.71 9.37
C SER A 103 15.88 -11.16 9.41
N PRO A 104 14.57 -11.39 9.23
CA PRO A 104 13.99 -12.71 9.36
C PRO A 104 14.14 -13.51 8.07
N ASP A 105 14.15 -14.83 8.20
CA ASP A 105 14.23 -15.80 7.11
C ASP A 105 12.92 -15.96 6.31
N THR A 106 12.21 -14.85 6.11
CA THR A 106 10.89 -14.77 5.46
C THR A 106 10.95 -13.83 4.26
N LEU A 107 10.05 -14.01 3.31
CA LEU A 107 9.84 -13.06 2.21
C LEU A 107 9.23 -11.75 2.74
N ASP A 108 8.31 -11.87 3.70
CA ASP A 108 7.54 -10.75 4.25
C ASP A 108 8.40 -9.71 5.00
N PRO A 109 7.93 -8.44 5.06
CA PRO A 109 8.47 -7.41 5.94
C PRO A 109 8.58 -7.86 7.41
N THR A 110 9.58 -7.33 8.10
CA THR A 110 9.83 -7.67 9.51
C THR A 110 8.86 -6.96 10.45
N THR A 111 8.44 -5.75 10.08
CA THR A 111 7.61 -4.82 10.84
C THR A 111 6.14 -4.95 10.44
N THR A 112 5.25 -4.93 11.43
CA THR A 112 3.80 -4.93 11.25
C THR A 112 3.22 -3.52 11.07
N TYR A 113 2.01 -3.42 10.52
CA TYR A 113 1.28 -2.14 10.43
C TYR A 113 1.07 -1.50 11.82
N ASP A 114 0.82 -2.32 12.84
CA ASP A 114 0.63 -1.93 14.25
C ASP A 114 1.91 -1.38 14.90
N GLU A 115 3.08 -1.95 14.60
CA GLU A 115 4.37 -1.38 15.04
C GLU A 115 4.67 -0.04 14.36
N CYS A 116 4.36 0.10 13.07
CA CYS A 116 4.48 1.39 12.35
C CYS A 116 3.53 2.44 12.93
N ALA A 117 2.28 2.09 13.22
CA ALA A 117 1.29 2.97 13.83
C ALA A 117 1.75 3.50 15.19
N ARG A 118 2.21 2.62 16.10
CA ARG A 118 2.67 3.03 17.43
C ARG A 118 3.96 3.84 17.43
N GLU A 119 4.97 3.46 16.64
CA GLU A 119 6.21 4.24 16.57
C GLU A 119 5.97 5.60 15.87
N ALA A 120 4.98 5.72 14.97
CA ALA A 120 4.60 7.01 14.39
C ALA A 120 4.05 7.98 15.46
N ILE A 121 3.06 7.57 16.26
CA ILE A 121 2.51 8.39 17.37
C ILE A 121 3.64 8.76 18.35
N ARG A 122 4.40 7.76 18.81
CA ARG A 122 5.53 7.93 19.73
C ARG A 122 6.64 8.85 19.18
N TRP A 123 6.85 8.88 17.87
CA TRP A 123 7.83 9.77 17.25
C TRP A 123 7.35 11.23 17.26
N LEU A 124 6.04 11.47 17.13
CA LEU A 124 5.44 12.79 17.24
C LEU A 124 5.45 13.30 18.69
N GLU A 125 5.08 12.46 19.66
CA GLU A 125 5.25 12.73 21.10
C GLU A 125 6.69 13.17 21.41
N LYS A 126 7.65 12.42 20.85
CA LYS A 126 9.09 12.69 20.99
C LYS A 126 9.50 14.00 20.30
N LEU A 127 8.92 14.36 19.16
CA LEU A 127 9.20 15.63 18.48
C LEU A 127 8.71 16.83 19.31
N GLU A 128 7.51 16.74 19.89
CA GLU A 128 6.99 17.78 20.80
C GLU A 128 7.82 17.87 22.09
N ALA A 129 8.31 16.73 22.61
CA ALA A 129 9.26 16.70 23.72
C ALA A 129 10.64 17.34 23.41
N PHE A 130 10.98 17.62 22.15
CA PHE A 130 12.14 18.44 21.75
C PHE A 130 11.83 19.93 21.59
N GLY A 131 10.63 20.38 21.99
CA GLY A 131 10.24 21.79 22.00
C GLY A 131 9.59 22.30 20.71
N PHE A 132 9.10 21.39 19.87
CA PHE A 132 8.27 21.72 18.70
C PHE A 132 6.78 21.71 19.08
N THR A 133 5.95 22.41 18.31
CA THR A 133 4.49 22.25 18.35
C THR A 133 4.02 21.74 16.98
N ILE A 134 3.40 20.56 16.93
CA ILE A 134 2.87 20.04 15.66
C ILE A 134 1.62 20.84 15.30
N GLU A 135 1.67 21.52 14.15
CA GLU A 135 0.56 22.29 13.62
C GLU A 135 -0.34 21.40 12.76
N ALA A 136 0.24 20.69 11.80
CA ALA A 136 -0.48 19.91 10.81
C ALA A 136 0.34 18.71 10.29
N ILE A 137 -0.38 17.66 9.91
CA ILE A 137 0.11 16.43 9.28
C ILE A 137 -0.71 16.24 8.01
N TYR A 138 -0.08 16.38 6.84
CA TYR A 138 -0.76 16.33 5.55
C TYR A 138 -0.53 15.02 4.82
N PHE A 139 -1.61 14.43 4.30
CA PHE A 139 -1.59 13.23 3.47
C PHE A 139 -2.18 13.52 2.09
N ASP A 140 -1.58 12.91 1.07
CA ASP A 140 -2.08 12.94 -0.31
C ASP A 140 -3.52 12.45 -0.34
N GLY A 141 -4.40 13.21 -0.98
CA GLY A 141 -5.74 12.75 -1.35
C GLY A 141 -5.95 12.67 -2.85
N ALA A 142 -5.03 13.19 -3.68
CA ALA A 142 -4.99 12.95 -5.12
C ALA A 142 -3.61 13.28 -5.72
N LEU A 143 -3.21 12.58 -6.78
CA LEU A 143 -2.05 12.96 -7.61
C LEU A 143 -2.53 13.64 -8.92
N PRO A 144 -1.96 14.79 -9.32
CA PRO A 144 -2.25 15.44 -10.59
C PRO A 144 -2.06 14.54 -11.82
N LEU A 145 -2.85 14.80 -12.87
CA LEU A 145 -2.78 14.04 -14.13
C LEU A 145 -1.41 14.13 -14.83
N THR A 146 -0.64 15.20 -14.61
CA THR A 146 0.71 15.38 -15.16
C THR A 146 1.66 14.29 -14.65
N LYS A 147 1.65 14.04 -13.34
CA LYS A 147 2.46 13.03 -12.64
C LYS A 147 1.97 11.58 -12.86
N ARG A 148 0.98 11.34 -13.74
CA ARG A 148 0.48 10.00 -14.10
C ARG A 148 1.60 9.06 -14.58
N SER A 149 2.47 9.53 -15.46
CA SER A 149 3.61 8.74 -15.98
C SER A 149 4.58 8.34 -14.87
N THR A 150 4.86 9.26 -13.94
CA THR A 150 5.65 9.01 -12.73
C THR A 150 5.02 7.92 -11.85
N ARG A 151 3.70 7.89 -11.70
CA ARG A 151 3.02 6.80 -10.96
C ARG A 151 3.11 5.46 -11.68
N GLU A 152 2.85 5.41 -12.98
CA GLU A 152 2.94 4.17 -13.79
C GLU A 152 4.39 3.62 -13.77
N ALA A 153 5.40 4.49 -13.79
CA ALA A 153 6.80 4.13 -13.61
C ALA A 153 7.15 3.65 -12.18
N ARG A 154 6.69 4.35 -11.13
CA ARG A 154 6.87 3.92 -9.72
C ARG A 154 6.26 2.54 -9.49
N MET A 155 5.06 2.30 -10.01
CA MET A 155 4.35 1.02 -9.89
C MET A 155 5.06 -0.11 -10.64
N THR A 156 5.55 0.16 -11.85
CA THR A 156 6.32 -0.81 -12.65
C THR A 156 7.65 -1.16 -11.95
N ALA A 157 8.31 -0.18 -11.32
CA ALA A 157 9.51 -0.44 -10.53
C ALA A 157 9.25 -1.37 -9.33
N TYR A 158 8.11 -1.23 -8.64
CA TYR A 158 7.72 -2.15 -7.57
C TYR A 158 7.42 -3.57 -8.09
N VAL A 159 6.69 -3.71 -9.20
CA VAL A 159 6.49 -5.03 -9.84
C VAL A 159 7.84 -5.67 -10.17
N ASN A 160 8.73 -4.95 -10.87
CA ASN A 160 10.06 -5.45 -11.21
C ASN A 160 10.90 -5.86 -9.97
N SER A 161 10.70 -5.20 -8.83
CA SER A 161 11.38 -5.58 -7.57
C SER A 161 10.85 -6.89 -6.97
N ILE A 162 9.56 -7.20 -7.13
CA ILE A 162 8.97 -8.50 -6.74
C ILE A 162 9.53 -9.62 -7.61
N HIS A 163 9.57 -9.44 -8.94
CA HIS A 163 10.19 -10.41 -9.85
C HIS A 163 11.67 -10.63 -9.48
N SER A 164 12.43 -9.56 -9.24
CA SER A 164 13.83 -9.65 -8.81
C SER A 164 14.01 -10.42 -7.48
N LEU A 165 13.11 -10.22 -6.49
CA LEU A 165 13.12 -10.98 -5.23
C LEU A 165 12.78 -12.46 -5.45
N HIS A 166 11.73 -12.74 -6.21
CA HIS A 166 11.27 -14.09 -6.55
C HIS A 166 12.36 -14.90 -7.26
N ASP A 167 12.92 -14.36 -8.34
CA ASP A 167 13.89 -15.08 -9.17
C ASP A 167 15.21 -15.30 -8.41
N THR A 168 15.66 -14.30 -7.63
CA THR A 168 16.83 -14.46 -6.75
C THR A 168 16.58 -15.55 -5.71
N TYR A 169 15.40 -15.56 -5.08
CA TYR A 169 15.03 -16.59 -4.09
C TYR A 169 15.01 -18.00 -4.70
N GLN A 170 14.39 -18.18 -5.87
CA GLN A 170 14.40 -19.45 -6.59
C GLN A 170 15.83 -19.92 -6.91
N GLN A 171 16.71 -19.01 -7.36
CA GLN A 171 18.11 -19.31 -7.64
C GLN A 171 18.91 -19.67 -6.39
N SER A 172 18.66 -19.03 -5.24
CA SER A 172 19.31 -19.39 -3.96
C SER A 172 18.86 -20.77 -3.47
N ILE A 173 17.55 -21.07 -3.53
CA ILE A 173 16.99 -22.39 -3.20
C ILE A 173 17.52 -23.48 -4.15
N GLN A 174 17.65 -23.19 -5.45
CA GLN A 174 18.21 -24.14 -6.42
C GLN A 174 19.68 -24.43 -6.13
N ARG A 175 20.50 -23.40 -5.83
CA ARG A 175 21.92 -23.58 -5.47
C ARG A 175 22.11 -24.44 -4.21
N LEU A 176 21.26 -24.28 -3.19
CA LEU A 176 21.29 -25.15 -2.00
C LEU A 176 20.98 -26.61 -2.37
N ARG A 177 19.92 -26.85 -3.16
CA ARG A 177 19.56 -28.20 -3.64
C ARG A 177 20.68 -28.84 -4.48
N SER A 178 21.36 -28.07 -5.33
CA SER A 178 22.46 -28.55 -6.17
C SER A 178 23.80 -28.71 -5.45
N SER A 179 24.01 -28.08 -4.29
CA SER A 179 25.30 -28.12 -3.59
C SER A 179 25.65 -29.51 -3.04
N GLY A 180 24.64 -30.28 -2.61
CA GLY A 180 24.84 -31.64 -2.05
C GLY A 180 25.65 -31.72 -0.75
N THR A 181 26.07 -30.57 -0.21
CA THR A 181 26.88 -30.48 1.01
C THR A 181 26.02 -30.71 2.26
N LYS A 182 26.57 -31.40 3.27
CA LYS A 182 25.89 -31.66 4.55
C LYS A 182 25.86 -30.45 5.49
N THR A 183 26.34 -29.30 5.04
CA THR A 183 26.28 -28.02 5.76
C THR A 183 24.91 -27.38 5.58
N SER A 184 24.25 -27.05 6.70
CA SER A 184 22.93 -26.45 6.76
C SER A 184 22.93 -24.97 6.35
N GLY A 185 23.23 -24.69 5.07
CA GLY A 185 23.15 -23.36 4.49
C GLY A 185 21.71 -22.90 4.31
N ASN A 186 21.45 -21.63 4.61
CA ASN A 186 20.16 -20.98 4.51
C ASN A 186 20.08 -20.20 3.17
N ALA A 187 18.90 -20.10 2.57
CA ALA A 187 18.72 -19.28 1.35
C ALA A 187 19.08 -17.80 1.64
N TRP A 188 18.75 -17.36 2.86
CA TRP A 188 19.04 -16.02 3.38
C TRP A 188 20.49 -15.82 3.81
N ASP A 189 21.39 -16.79 3.62
CA ASP A 189 22.84 -16.52 3.63
C ASP A 189 23.29 -15.70 2.42
N ASP A 190 22.50 -15.70 1.34
CA ASP A 190 22.80 -15.01 0.10
C ASP A 190 22.65 -13.48 0.21
N LEU A 191 23.76 -12.76 0.00
CA LEU A 191 23.79 -11.30 -0.03
C LEU A 191 22.92 -10.70 -1.15
N ALA A 192 22.79 -11.37 -2.29
CA ALA A 192 21.93 -10.91 -3.38
C ALA A 192 20.45 -10.98 -2.98
N LEU A 193 20.04 -12.07 -2.32
CA LEU A 193 18.67 -12.22 -1.80
C LEU A 193 18.35 -11.17 -0.73
N ARG A 194 19.27 -10.93 0.22
CA ARG A 194 19.14 -9.84 1.22
C ARG A 194 19.02 -8.46 0.55
N GLN A 195 19.76 -8.21 -0.53
CA GLN A 195 19.65 -6.96 -1.29
C GLN A 195 18.33 -6.86 -2.07
N ALA A 196 17.83 -7.96 -2.63
CA ALA A 196 16.54 -8.00 -3.30
C ALA A 196 15.38 -7.74 -2.32
N LYS A 197 15.39 -8.37 -1.13
CA LYS A 197 14.40 -8.10 -0.07
C LYS A 197 14.41 -6.62 0.36
N LYS A 198 15.59 -6.00 0.48
CA LYS A 198 15.71 -4.55 0.76
C LYS A 198 15.24 -3.61 -0.37
N ARG A 199 14.93 -4.15 -1.55
CA ARG A 199 14.35 -3.40 -2.70
C ARG A 199 12.88 -3.74 -2.96
N ALA A 200 12.32 -4.73 -2.26
CA ALA A 200 10.91 -5.11 -2.34
C ALA A 200 10.00 -3.92 -1.99
N PRO A 201 8.74 -3.90 -2.45
CA PRO A 201 7.83 -2.82 -2.11
C PRO A 201 7.57 -2.76 -0.60
N PRO A 202 7.41 -1.55 -0.02
CA PRO A 202 6.95 -1.40 1.36
C PRO A 202 5.52 -1.94 1.54
N PRO A 203 5.08 -2.27 2.77
CA PRO A 203 3.76 -2.81 3.05
C PRO A 203 2.63 -2.01 2.38
N ALA A 204 1.77 -2.72 1.65
CA ALA A 204 0.73 -2.16 0.77
C ALA A 204 -0.15 -1.08 1.42
N PHE A 205 -0.45 -1.24 2.71
CA PHE A 205 -1.35 -0.36 3.47
C PHE A 205 -0.62 0.52 4.50
N LEU A 206 0.69 0.70 4.39
CA LEU A 206 1.52 1.43 5.38
C LEU A 206 1.02 2.86 5.63
N VAL A 207 0.86 3.65 4.57
CA VAL A 207 0.42 5.06 4.67
C VAL A 207 -1.02 5.13 5.25
N PRO A 208 -2.00 4.35 4.76
CA PRO A 208 -3.31 4.23 5.40
C PRO A 208 -3.30 3.79 6.87
N ALA A 209 -2.43 2.86 7.30
CA ALA A 209 -2.37 2.39 8.68
C ALA A 209 -1.89 3.48 9.65
N VAL A 210 -0.87 4.25 9.25
CA VAL A 210 -0.39 5.41 10.01
C VAL A 210 -1.47 6.51 10.04
N LEU A 211 -2.16 6.75 8.92
CA LEU A 211 -3.28 7.70 8.85
C LEU A 211 -4.44 7.34 9.78
N GLU A 212 -4.83 6.05 9.87
CA GLU A 212 -5.85 5.60 10.82
C GLU A 212 -5.41 5.86 12.26
N ALA A 213 -4.23 5.39 12.65
CA ALA A 213 -3.70 5.53 14.00
C ALA A 213 -3.57 6.99 14.45
N LEU A 214 -3.13 7.89 13.57
CA LEU A 214 -3.06 9.33 13.87
C LEU A 214 -4.46 9.92 14.11
N ARG A 215 -5.49 9.49 13.35
CA ARG A 215 -6.88 9.94 13.50
C ARG A 215 -7.63 9.33 14.70
N GLU A 216 -7.05 8.30 15.32
CA GLU A 216 -7.52 7.70 16.57
C GLU A 216 -6.71 8.19 17.80
N SER A 217 -5.66 8.99 17.57
CA SER A 217 -4.81 9.62 18.60
C SER A 217 -5.15 11.11 18.82
N GLU A 218 -4.43 11.76 19.73
CA GLU A 218 -4.51 13.22 19.94
C GLU A 218 -4.13 14.06 18.70
N TYR A 219 -3.42 13.47 17.73
CA TYR A 219 -3.08 14.11 16.46
C TYR A 219 -4.25 14.17 15.46
N ARG A 220 -5.43 13.66 15.81
CA ARG A 220 -6.64 13.63 14.95
C ARG A 220 -6.95 14.98 14.31
N ASP A 221 -7.09 16.02 15.12
CA ASP A 221 -7.55 17.34 14.64
C ASP A 221 -6.44 18.15 13.94
N ARG A 222 -5.22 17.58 13.89
CA ARG A 222 -4.06 18.06 13.14
C ARG A 222 -3.79 17.22 11.88
N THR A 223 -4.54 16.15 11.63
CA THR A 223 -4.27 15.18 10.56
C THR A 223 -5.27 15.31 9.41
N PHE A 224 -4.79 15.67 8.22
CA PHE A 224 -5.64 16.01 7.07
C PHE A 224 -5.27 15.23 5.81
N VAL A 225 -6.30 14.77 5.08
CA VAL A 225 -6.17 14.24 3.71
C VAL A 225 -6.61 15.34 2.75
N MET A 226 -5.73 15.76 1.85
CA MET A 226 -5.92 16.99 1.05
C MET A 226 -6.29 16.69 -0.40
N PRO A 227 -7.04 17.56 -1.12
CA PRO A 227 -7.51 17.27 -2.48
C PRO A 227 -6.44 17.41 -3.59
N ASP A 228 -5.15 17.28 -3.23
CA ASP A 228 -3.97 17.25 -4.09
C ASP A 228 -2.83 16.52 -3.32
N GLU A 229 -1.58 16.66 -3.75
CA GLU A 229 -0.37 16.21 -3.05
C GLU A 229 -0.15 16.96 -1.72
N ALA A 230 0.41 16.27 -0.72
CA ALA A 230 0.61 16.82 0.63
C ALA A 230 1.64 17.96 0.69
N ASP A 231 2.64 17.95 -0.19
CA ASP A 231 3.75 18.91 -0.24
C ASP A 231 3.28 20.36 -0.43
N LYS A 232 2.35 20.58 -1.37
CA LYS A 232 1.68 21.86 -1.64
C LYS A 232 1.06 22.45 -0.37
N PHE A 233 0.38 21.61 0.42
CA PHE A 233 -0.30 22.04 1.64
C PHE A 233 0.66 22.24 2.82
N CYS A 234 1.76 21.47 2.89
CA CYS A 234 2.87 21.76 3.80
C CYS A 234 3.44 23.17 3.59
N ILE A 235 3.74 23.52 2.33
CA ILE A 235 4.25 24.84 1.95
C ILE A 235 3.21 25.93 2.19
N LEU A 236 1.97 25.73 1.72
CA LEU A 236 0.92 26.74 1.82
C LEU A 236 0.60 27.11 3.27
N THR A 237 0.53 26.11 4.14
CA THR A 237 0.35 26.33 5.58
C THR A 237 1.50 27.14 6.15
N ALA A 238 2.76 26.78 5.83
CA ALA A 238 3.92 27.54 6.28
C ALA A 238 3.88 29.01 5.83
N ARG A 239 3.50 29.27 4.57
CA ARG A 239 3.34 30.63 4.02
C ARG A 239 2.29 31.43 4.78
N LEU A 240 1.07 30.89 4.93
CA LEU A 240 -0.03 31.58 5.62
C LEU A 240 0.32 31.87 7.09
N GLN A 241 1.04 30.96 7.77
CA GLN A 241 1.48 31.20 9.15
C GLN A 241 2.56 32.28 9.26
N CYS A 242 3.55 32.32 8.36
CA CYS A 242 4.55 33.40 8.34
C CYS A 242 3.93 34.76 7.96
N GLN A 243 2.80 34.77 7.25
CA GLN A 243 2.04 35.98 6.93
C GLN A 243 1.20 36.47 8.13
N GLN A 244 0.63 35.55 8.92
CA GLN A 244 -0.13 35.88 10.14
C GLN A 244 0.78 36.28 11.31
N ASP A 245 1.93 35.62 11.45
CA ASP A 245 2.97 35.92 12.44
C ASP A 245 4.36 35.94 11.78
N PRO A 246 4.86 37.13 11.36
CA PRO A 246 6.20 37.31 10.82
C PRO A 246 7.34 37.13 11.83
N SER A 247 7.08 36.69 13.06
CA SER A 247 8.12 36.21 14.01
C SER A 247 8.21 34.69 14.07
N SER A 248 7.19 33.99 13.58
CA SER A 248 7.08 32.53 13.56
C SER A 248 8.22 31.87 12.78
N ARG A 249 8.56 30.64 13.16
CA ARG A 249 9.53 29.79 12.46
C ARG A 249 8.91 28.43 12.20
N ILE A 250 8.75 28.11 10.93
CA ILE A 250 8.08 26.89 10.48
C ILE A 250 9.12 25.86 10.07
N SER A 251 8.92 24.62 10.50
CA SER A 251 9.75 23.46 10.18
C SER A 251 8.92 22.42 9.45
N ILE A 252 9.11 22.29 8.14
CA ILE A 252 8.49 21.22 7.35
C ILE A 252 9.40 19.99 7.43
N PHE A 253 8.87 18.86 7.90
CA PHE A 253 9.59 17.59 7.95
C PHE A 253 9.17 16.70 6.79
N SER A 254 10.09 16.45 5.85
CA SER A 254 9.91 15.52 4.73
C SER A 254 11.25 15.11 4.10
N ASN A 255 11.31 13.89 3.56
CA ASN A 255 12.38 13.46 2.65
C ASN A 255 12.12 13.77 1.16
N ASP A 256 10.94 14.30 0.78
CA ASP A 256 10.71 14.70 -0.61
C ASP A 256 11.53 15.97 -0.93
N SER A 257 12.11 15.98 -2.13
CA SER A 257 12.98 17.05 -2.61
C SER A 257 12.25 18.12 -3.43
N ASP A 258 11.02 17.87 -3.87
CA ASP A 258 10.20 18.85 -4.59
C ASP A 258 9.79 20.02 -3.68
N LEU A 259 9.69 19.79 -2.36
CA LEU A 259 9.54 20.83 -1.33
C LEU A 259 10.64 21.90 -1.34
N LEU A 260 11.84 21.61 -1.87
CA LEU A 260 12.91 22.60 -2.02
C LEU A 260 12.68 23.59 -3.17
N VAL A 261 11.80 23.24 -4.11
CA VAL A 261 11.57 23.98 -5.36
C VAL A 261 10.48 25.06 -5.16
N PHE A 262 9.47 24.76 -4.34
CA PHE A 262 8.43 25.71 -3.94
C PHE A 262 9.00 26.94 -3.20
N ASP A 263 8.42 28.11 -3.47
CA ASP A 263 8.59 29.28 -2.59
C ASP A 263 7.92 29.04 -1.23
N SER A 264 8.76 28.72 -0.25
CA SER A 264 8.43 28.54 1.17
C SER A 264 8.69 29.79 2.02
N GLY A 265 9.22 30.87 1.44
CA GLY A 265 9.61 32.10 2.13
C GLY A 265 10.84 31.96 3.04
N PRO A 266 11.40 33.09 3.52
CA PRO A 266 12.66 33.11 4.27
C PRO A 266 12.57 32.63 5.73
N GLN A 267 11.37 32.32 6.23
CA GLN A 267 11.10 31.92 7.62
C GLN A 267 10.78 30.42 7.79
N THR A 268 10.60 29.71 6.68
CA THR A 268 10.41 28.26 6.66
C THR A 268 11.75 27.55 6.48
N LYS A 269 11.96 26.47 7.22
CA LYS A 269 13.02 25.48 6.97
C LYS A 269 12.43 24.11 6.66
N ILE A 270 13.16 23.34 5.87
CA ILE A 270 12.86 21.93 5.56
C ILE A 270 13.91 21.06 6.26
N ILE A 271 13.44 19.98 6.88
CA ILE A 271 14.25 19.06 7.69
C ILE A 271 14.02 17.63 7.22
N PRO A 272 14.96 17.02 6.48
CA PRO A 272 14.84 15.63 6.04
C PRO A 272 14.86 14.64 7.21
N PHE A 273 13.82 13.82 7.36
CA PHE A 273 13.74 12.81 8.42
C PHE A 273 14.97 11.87 8.41
N SER A 274 15.45 11.51 7.21
CA SER A 274 16.65 10.69 6.98
C SER A 274 17.94 11.30 7.52
N GLU A 275 18.00 12.62 7.73
CA GLU A 275 19.14 13.34 8.31
C GLU A 275 18.99 13.65 9.80
N LEU A 276 17.85 13.29 10.43
CA LEU A 276 17.68 13.44 11.86
C LEU A 276 18.53 12.44 12.66
N ARG A 277 19.11 12.95 13.75
CA ARG A 277 19.90 12.21 14.73
C ARG A 277 19.38 12.58 16.12
N PHE A 278 19.37 11.61 17.03
CA PHE A 278 18.98 11.79 18.41
C PHE A 278 20.11 11.29 19.29
N SER A 279 20.59 12.12 20.23
CA SER A 279 21.50 11.62 21.27
C SER A 279 20.75 10.81 22.33
N THR A 280 21.49 9.95 23.00
CA THR A 280 21.11 9.16 24.18
C THR A 280 21.51 9.83 25.51
N ASP A 281 22.22 10.96 25.44
CA ASP A 281 22.66 11.72 26.61
C ASP A 281 21.47 12.36 27.34
N GLN A 282 21.72 13.02 28.48
CA GLN A 282 20.70 13.75 29.25
C GLN A 282 21.15 15.19 29.53
N PRO A 283 20.39 16.23 29.13
CA PRO A 283 19.18 16.15 28.31
C PRO A 283 19.49 15.55 26.93
N ALA A 284 18.53 14.80 26.38
CA ALA A 284 18.68 14.28 25.02
C ALA A 284 18.60 15.44 24.03
N VAL A 285 19.32 15.30 22.92
CA VAL A 285 19.48 16.35 21.90
C VAL A 285 19.03 15.81 20.55
N MET A 286 18.14 16.54 19.86
CA MET A 286 17.84 16.29 18.46
C MET A 286 18.71 17.18 17.59
N SER A 287 19.34 16.62 16.57
CA SER A 287 20.08 17.34 15.54
C SER A 287 19.74 16.83 14.15
N GLY A 288 19.99 17.65 13.12
CA GLY A 288 19.70 17.29 11.75
C GLY A 288 20.01 18.40 10.77
N LEU A 289 19.87 18.10 9.47
CA LEU A 289 20.11 19.04 8.39
C LEU A 289 18.98 20.08 8.32
N GLU A 290 19.27 21.35 8.62
CA GLU A 290 18.39 22.47 8.27
C GLU A 290 18.63 22.90 6.83
N ILE A 291 17.59 22.93 6.01
CA ILE A 291 17.59 23.52 4.68
C ILE A 291 16.66 24.74 4.67
N TRP A 292 17.10 25.86 4.10
CA TRP A 292 16.35 27.12 4.04
C TRP A 292 16.24 27.58 2.56
N PRO A 293 15.26 27.10 1.77
CA PRO A 293 15.28 27.21 0.31
C PRO A 293 15.45 28.64 -0.21
N ALA A 294 14.60 29.58 0.21
CA ALA A 294 14.67 30.98 -0.21
C ALA A 294 16.00 31.68 0.19
N ARG A 295 16.59 31.30 1.33
CA ARG A 295 17.89 31.84 1.75
C ARG A 295 19.05 31.27 0.93
N PHE A 296 18.94 30.00 0.53
CA PHE A 296 19.94 29.37 -0.33
C PHE A 296 19.85 29.88 -1.77
N ALA A 297 18.65 30.06 -2.33
CA ALA A 297 18.44 30.74 -3.61
C ALA A 297 19.07 32.14 -3.61
N ALA A 298 18.78 32.96 -2.59
CA ALA A 298 19.37 34.28 -2.45
C ALA A 298 20.91 34.26 -2.33
N SER A 299 21.49 33.21 -1.73
CA SER A 299 22.96 33.03 -1.68
C SER A 299 23.59 32.62 -3.02
N LEU A 300 22.78 32.16 -3.98
CA LEU A 300 23.14 31.96 -5.38
C LEU A 300 22.75 33.15 -6.28
N GLY A 301 22.23 34.24 -5.71
CA GLY A 301 21.76 35.41 -6.48
C GLY A 301 20.41 35.22 -7.18
N SER A 302 19.67 34.15 -6.89
CA SER A 302 18.34 33.86 -7.45
C SER A 302 17.22 34.14 -6.45
N GLU A 303 16.02 34.48 -6.93
CA GLU A 303 14.82 34.59 -6.10
C GLU A 303 14.29 33.22 -5.64
N SER A 304 14.52 32.16 -6.42
CA SER A 304 14.02 30.81 -6.15
C SER A 304 14.98 29.71 -6.63
N LEU A 305 14.69 28.45 -6.28
CA LEU A 305 15.41 27.29 -6.82
C LEU A 305 14.72 26.69 -8.08
N LEU A 306 13.69 27.34 -8.62
CA LEU A 306 12.80 26.78 -9.63
C LEU A 306 13.52 26.47 -10.96
N GLU A 307 14.21 27.44 -11.55
CA GLU A 307 14.91 27.26 -12.84
C GLU A 307 16.13 26.33 -12.70
N LEU A 308 16.85 26.42 -11.58
CA LEU A 308 17.95 25.53 -11.25
C LEU A 308 17.45 24.07 -11.11
N ALA A 309 16.31 23.86 -10.45
CA ALA A 309 15.67 22.56 -10.33
C ALA A 309 15.15 22.05 -11.68
N PHE A 310 14.59 22.93 -12.53
CA PHE A 310 14.21 22.59 -13.90
C PHE A 310 15.41 22.05 -14.69
N TRP A 311 16.52 22.80 -14.76
CA TRP A 311 17.73 22.37 -15.48
C TRP A 311 18.26 21.02 -14.99
N MET A 312 18.25 20.80 -13.67
CA MET A 312 18.66 19.52 -13.07
C MET A 312 17.65 18.38 -13.28
N SER A 313 16.36 18.68 -13.47
CA SER A 313 15.35 17.69 -13.83
C SER A 313 15.51 17.20 -15.29
N GLN A 314 15.83 18.10 -16.22
CA GLN A 314 16.16 17.76 -17.61
C GLN A 314 17.51 17.03 -17.71
N HIS A 315 18.46 17.37 -16.83
CA HIS A 315 19.81 16.81 -16.84
C HIS A 315 20.24 16.31 -15.44
N PRO A 316 19.82 15.10 -15.00
CA PRO A 316 20.14 14.55 -13.67
C PRO A 316 21.63 14.24 -13.37
N ALA A 317 22.55 14.65 -14.24
CA ALA A 317 24.00 14.60 -14.02
C ALA A 317 24.64 16.00 -13.92
N MET A 318 23.88 17.07 -14.16
CA MET A 318 24.31 18.47 -14.11
C MET A 318 24.57 18.90 -12.67
N SER A 319 25.73 19.53 -12.40
CA SER A 319 26.00 20.08 -11.07
C SER A 319 25.19 21.35 -10.80
N ALA A 320 25.03 21.73 -9.53
CA ALA A 320 24.35 22.96 -9.18
C ALA A 320 25.05 24.21 -9.79
N SER A 321 26.38 24.20 -9.90
CA SER A 321 27.16 25.27 -10.55
C SER A 321 26.99 25.31 -12.08
N ASP A 322 26.68 24.17 -12.71
CA ASP A 322 26.37 24.14 -14.15
C ASP A 322 24.96 24.65 -14.41
N ALA A 323 23.99 24.23 -13.60
CA ALA A 323 22.61 24.71 -13.68
C ALA A 323 22.53 26.22 -13.39
N GLN A 324 23.24 26.72 -12.37
CA GLN A 324 23.35 28.15 -12.06
C GLN A 324 23.87 28.96 -13.26
N ARG A 325 24.92 28.49 -13.95
CA ARG A 325 25.43 29.18 -15.16
C ARG A 325 24.43 29.23 -16.31
N LYS A 326 23.54 28.24 -16.43
CA LYS A 326 22.43 28.27 -17.40
C LYS A 326 21.36 29.29 -17.00
N VAL A 327 20.98 29.37 -15.73
CA VAL A 327 20.10 30.45 -15.19
C VAL A 327 20.69 31.84 -15.47
N GLU A 328 22.02 32.00 -15.39
CA GLU A 328 22.71 33.26 -15.67
C GLU A 328 22.85 33.60 -17.17
N SER A 329 22.56 32.67 -18.10
CA SER A 329 22.87 32.83 -19.54
C SER A 329 21.73 32.50 -20.52
N GLU A 330 20.65 31.86 -20.08
CA GLU A 330 19.54 31.40 -20.92
C GLU A 330 18.21 31.87 -20.30
N ASP A 331 17.45 32.67 -21.05
CA ASP A 331 16.10 33.09 -20.67
C ASP A 331 15.10 31.96 -20.95
N LEU A 332 14.39 31.50 -19.92
CA LEU A 332 13.38 30.44 -19.99
C LEU A 332 11.94 30.96 -20.11
N GLY A 333 11.72 32.28 -20.20
CA GLY A 333 10.39 32.90 -20.12
C GLY A 333 9.35 32.34 -21.10
N GLU A 334 9.77 31.99 -22.32
CA GLU A 334 8.91 31.38 -23.35
C GLU A 334 9.06 29.85 -23.50
N ASP A 335 9.90 29.18 -22.71
CA ASP A 335 10.06 27.72 -22.81
C ASP A 335 8.84 26.98 -22.23
N TYR A 336 8.09 26.33 -23.11
CA TYR A 336 6.89 25.57 -22.75
C TYR A 336 7.14 24.46 -21.72
N SER A 337 8.31 23.83 -21.75
CA SER A 337 8.71 22.78 -20.80
C SER A 337 8.96 23.35 -19.42
N PHE A 338 9.61 24.53 -19.33
CA PHE A 338 9.78 25.27 -18.10
C PHE A 338 8.44 25.79 -17.56
N GLN A 339 7.58 26.37 -18.41
CA GLN A 339 6.24 26.81 -18.02
C GLN A 339 5.39 25.65 -17.46
N ALA A 340 5.43 24.47 -18.10
CA ALA A 340 4.76 23.28 -17.60
C ALA A 340 5.33 22.82 -16.25
N PHE A 341 6.66 22.72 -16.11
CA PHE A 341 7.32 22.37 -14.85
C PHE A 341 6.98 23.36 -13.73
N ARG A 342 7.06 24.67 -14.02
CA ARG A 342 6.71 25.77 -13.13
C ARG A 342 5.30 25.65 -12.59
N SER A 343 4.33 25.29 -13.44
CA SER A 343 2.93 25.16 -13.04
C SER A 343 2.67 24.08 -11.97
N GLU A 344 3.58 23.10 -11.79
CA GLU A 344 3.46 22.11 -10.71
C GLU A 344 3.75 22.70 -9.32
N TYR A 345 4.46 23.84 -9.26
CA TYR A 345 4.89 24.52 -8.03
C TYR A 345 4.09 25.80 -7.70
N GLU A 346 3.11 26.19 -8.52
CA GLU A 346 2.34 27.42 -8.36
C GLU A 346 1.07 27.24 -7.47
N LEU A 347 1.12 27.80 -6.25
CA LEU A 347 0.07 27.67 -5.24
C LEU A 347 -1.07 28.69 -5.44
N GLY A 348 -1.93 28.47 -6.43
CA GLY A 348 -3.11 29.31 -6.71
C GLY A 348 -4.27 29.19 -5.71
N GLU A 349 -5.29 30.07 -5.84
CA GLU A 349 -6.44 30.21 -4.92
C GLU A 349 -7.19 28.91 -4.59
N GLY A 350 -7.20 27.92 -5.49
CA GLY A 350 -7.86 26.64 -5.27
C GLY A 350 -7.30 25.91 -4.04
N HIS A 351 -5.97 25.95 -3.85
CA HIS A 351 -5.30 25.36 -2.69
C HIS A 351 -5.65 26.12 -1.41
N VAL A 352 -5.74 27.45 -1.46
CA VAL A 352 -6.16 28.29 -0.31
C VAL A 352 -7.58 27.90 0.12
N LYS A 353 -8.53 27.86 -0.82
CA LYS A 353 -9.93 27.50 -0.54
C LYS A 353 -10.09 26.05 -0.06
N ALA A 354 -9.22 25.14 -0.49
CA ALA A 354 -9.16 23.77 0.04
C ALA A 354 -8.59 23.71 1.47
N LEU A 355 -7.56 24.51 1.78
CA LEU A 355 -6.96 24.61 3.11
C LEU A 355 -7.83 25.39 4.12
N GLU A 356 -8.69 26.28 3.62
CA GLU A 356 -9.69 27.04 4.40
C GLU A 356 -11.05 26.32 4.48
N ALA A 357 -11.23 25.17 3.81
CA ALA A 357 -12.49 24.43 3.76
C ALA A 357 -13.05 24.12 5.16
N ARG A 358 -14.38 24.03 5.27
CA ARG A 358 -15.08 23.82 6.56
C ARG A 358 -14.69 22.48 7.18
N SER A 359 -14.77 22.37 8.51
CA SER A 359 -14.55 21.11 9.25
C SER A 359 -15.32 19.95 8.65
N GLU A 360 -16.64 20.12 8.42
CA GLU A 360 -17.53 19.17 7.76
C GLU A 360 -16.96 18.65 6.42
N GLN A 361 -16.39 19.54 5.60
CA GLN A 361 -15.81 19.18 4.31
C GLN A 361 -14.47 18.47 4.45
N ARG A 362 -13.65 18.83 5.46
CA ARG A 362 -12.42 18.09 5.77
C ARG A 362 -12.74 16.68 6.27
N GLU A 363 -13.74 16.51 7.13
CA GLU A 363 -14.13 15.20 7.66
C GLU A 363 -14.55 14.21 6.56
N LEU A 364 -15.19 14.69 5.47
CA LEU A 364 -15.49 13.88 4.28
C LEU A 364 -14.24 13.25 3.65
N TYR A 365 -13.12 13.99 3.56
CA TYR A 365 -11.88 13.54 2.91
C TYR A 365 -10.91 12.85 3.89
N CYS A 366 -10.77 13.35 5.11
CA CYS A 366 -9.97 12.70 6.17
C CYS A 366 -10.48 11.29 6.49
N GLY A 367 -11.76 10.99 6.19
CA GLY A 367 -12.34 9.65 6.27
C GLY A 367 -11.92 8.67 5.17
N LEU A 368 -11.06 9.06 4.22
CA LEU A 368 -10.68 8.26 3.04
C LEU A 368 -9.20 7.88 3.06
N ASP A 369 -8.86 6.72 2.48
CA ASP A 369 -7.49 6.41 2.06
C ASP A 369 -7.13 7.25 0.80
N PRO A 370 -5.84 7.55 0.56
CA PRO A 370 -5.40 8.37 -0.58
C PRO A 370 -5.94 7.96 -1.97
N ARG A 371 -6.15 6.66 -2.22
CA ARG A 371 -6.63 6.13 -3.51
C ARG A 371 -8.15 6.23 -3.62
N VAL A 372 -8.86 6.01 -2.51
CA VAL A 372 -10.32 6.23 -2.46
C VAL A 372 -10.64 7.72 -2.56
N SER A 373 -9.85 8.58 -1.89
CA SER A 373 -9.92 10.03 -2.04
C SER A 373 -9.72 10.45 -3.50
N GLU A 374 -8.69 9.95 -4.17
CA GLU A 374 -8.41 10.32 -5.56
C GLU A 374 -9.54 9.89 -6.50
N LEU A 375 -10.09 8.69 -6.32
CA LEU A 375 -11.25 8.22 -7.09
C LEU A 375 -12.49 9.08 -6.85
N VAL A 376 -12.76 9.47 -5.60
CA VAL A 376 -13.87 10.38 -5.24
C VAL A 376 -13.69 11.76 -5.88
N LEU A 377 -12.47 12.32 -5.86
CA LEU A 377 -12.17 13.63 -6.44
C LEU A 377 -12.24 13.61 -7.98
N GLN A 378 -11.78 12.54 -8.64
CA GLN A 378 -11.98 12.32 -10.08
C GLN A 378 -13.48 12.21 -10.44
N ALA A 379 -14.26 11.47 -9.63
CA ALA A 379 -15.70 11.27 -9.87
C ALA A 379 -16.50 12.57 -9.68
N THR A 380 -16.21 13.33 -8.63
CA THR A 380 -16.80 14.65 -8.34
C THR A 380 -16.24 15.81 -9.17
N ARG A 381 -15.33 15.50 -10.11
CA ARG A 381 -14.78 16.42 -11.13
C ARG A 381 -13.94 17.56 -10.55
N HIS A 382 -13.16 17.31 -9.50
CA HIS A 382 -12.21 18.28 -8.97
C HIS A 382 -11.19 18.71 -10.06
N ALA A 383 -10.83 20.00 -10.07
CA ALA A 383 -9.90 20.55 -11.06
C ALA A 383 -8.53 19.84 -11.01
N GLY A 384 -7.82 19.79 -12.15
CA GLY A 384 -6.54 19.09 -12.30
C GLY A 384 -6.63 17.55 -12.41
N LEU A 385 -7.75 16.95 -12.01
CA LEU A 385 -7.94 15.49 -11.97
C LEU A 385 -8.90 14.94 -13.04
N VAL A 386 -9.54 15.83 -13.81
CA VAL A 386 -10.58 15.45 -14.79
C VAL A 386 -9.98 15.00 -16.12
N ASP A 387 -9.63 13.71 -16.27
CA ASP A 387 -9.60 13.12 -17.61
C ASP A 387 -11.04 13.03 -18.12
N HIS A 388 -11.28 13.53 -19.33
CA HIS A 388 -12.58 13.45 -19.99
C HIS A 388 -12.99 12.01 -20.34
N LYS A 389 -12.02 11.08 -20.51
CA LYS A 389 -12.23 9.72 -21.02
C LYS A 389 -12.43 8.66 -19.94
N SER A 390 -11.59 8.59 -18.89
CA SER A 390 -11.77 7.60 -17.83
C SER A 390 -11.45 8.06 -16.40
N LEU A 391 -12.11 7.41 -15.44
CA LEU A 391 -11.71 7.38 -14.04
C LEU A 391 -10.65 6.29 -13.83
N ARG A 392 -9.65 6.52 -12.97
CA ARG A 392 -8.53 5.61 -12.74
C ARG A 392 -8.37 5.26 -11.26
N VAL A 393 -8.11 3.98 -10.99
CA VAL A 393 -7.74 3.48 -9.67
C VAL A 393 -6.38 2.80 -9.76
N TYR A 394 -5.42 3.25 -8.95
CA TYR A 394 -4.07 2.68 -8.89
C TYR A 394 -3.90 1.86 -7.62
N GLY A 395 -3.99 0.53 -7.72
CA GLY A 395 -3.90 -0.35 -6.56
C GLY A 395 -2.58 -0.24 -5.80
N PRO A 396 -2.55 -0.50 -4.49
CA PRO A 396 -1.29 -0.77 -3.82
C PRO A 396 -0.70 -2.07 -4.38
N VAL A 397 0.61 -2.07 -4.64
CA VAL A 397 1.33 -3.27 -5.06
C VAL A 397 1.45 -4.19 -3.85
N LEU A 398 0.85 -5.38 -3.95
CA LEU A 398 0.93 -6.41 -2.93
C LEU A 398 2.22 -7.22 -3.13
N LEU A 399 2.81 -7.73 -2.05
CA LEU A 399 3.87 -8.74 -2.16
C LEU A 399 3.19 -10.07 -2.52
N GLU A 400 3.17 -10.40 -3.81
CA GLU A 400 2.49 -11.59 -4.34
C GLU A 400 3.42 -12.42 -5.22
N ASP A 401 3.17 -13.73 -5.33
CA ASP A 401 3.89 -14.60 -6.27
C ASP A 401 3.70 -14.12 -7.74
N PRO A 402 4.77 -13.68 -8.43
CA PRO A 402 4.67 -13.19 -9.79
C PRO A 402 4.30 -14.27 -10.80
N SER A 403 4.58 -15.55 -10.52
CA SER A 403 4.25 -16.67 -11.41
C SER A 403 2.75 -17.01 -11.44
N GLN A 404 1.97 -16.48 -10.50
CA GLN A 404 0.53 -16.66 -10.40
C GLN A 404 -0.24 -15.47 -11.00
N ARG A 405 -1.57 -15.62 -11.17
CA ARG A 405 -2.49 -14.50 -11.50
C ARG A 405 -2.41 -13.43 -10.41
N SER A 406 -2.84 -12.18 -10.68
CA SER A 406 -2.78 -11.16 -9.63
C SER A 406 -3.77 -11.43 -8.50
N ALA A 407 -3.32 -11.26 -7.26
CA ALA A 407 -4.13 -11.27 -6.06
C ALA A 407 -5.35 -10.31 -6.15
N TRP A 408 -5.25 -9.23 -6.95
CA TRP A 408 -6.34 -8.27 -7.17
C TRP A 408 -7.56 -8.82 -7.93
N ASN A 409 -7.47 -10.00 -8.55
CA ASN A 409 -8.66 -10.66 -9.12
C ASN A 409 -9.72 -10.93 -8.04
N VAL A 410 -9.28 -11.25 -6.82
CA VAL A 410 -10.14 -11.43 -5.65
C VAL A 410 -10.82 -10.10 -5.28
N GLY A 411 -12.11 -10.13 -4.97
CA GLY A 411 -12.88 -8.94 -4.58
C GLY A 411 -13.31 -8.04 -5.74
N THR A 412 -12.99 -8.36 -6.99
CA THR A 412 -13.32 -7.53 -8.17
C THR A 412 -14.80 -7.15 -8.22
N SER A 413 -15.70 -8.12 -8.08
CA SER A 413 -17.16 -7.88 -8.13
C SER A 413 -17.74 -7.06 -6.95
N LEU A 414 -16.97 -6.85 -5.87
CA LEU A 414 -17.29 -5.92 -4.79
C LEU A 414 -16.81 -4.49 -5.13
N ARG A 415 -15.62 -4.36 -5.72
CA ARG A 415 -15.11 -3.07 -6.20
C ARG A 415 -15.96 -2.53 -7.34
N GLU A 416 -16.33 -3.36 -8.32
CA GLU A 416 -17.26 -3.02 -9.40
C GLU A 416 -18.63 -2.50 -8.88
N LEU A 417 -19.16 -3.12 -7.82
CA LEU A 417 -20.36 -2.62 -7.13
C LEU A 417 -20.13 -1.23 -6.52
N ALA A 418 -19.08 -1.07 -5.69
CA ALA A 418 -18.78 0.19 -5.02
C ALA A 418 -18.52 1.34 -6.01
N TYR A 419 -17.77 1.07 -7.09
CA TYR A 419 -17.53 2.03 -8.18
C TYR A 419 -18.79 2.40 -8.94
N THR A 420 -19.68 1.45 -9.21
CA THR A 420 -20.94 1.71 -9.91
C THR A 420 -21.82 2.64 -9.06
N VAL A 421 -21.97 2.35 -7.77
CA VAL A 421 -22.72 3.17 -6.81
C VAL A 421 -22.10 4.58 -6.65
N LEU A 422 -20.75 4.69 -6.64
CA LEU A 422 -20.07 5.99 -6.64
C LEU A 422 -20.32 6.79 -7.92
N ARG A 423 -20.19 6.16 -9.11
CA ARG A 423 -20.42 6.84 -10.39
C ARG A 423 -21.87 7.32 -10.52
N GLN A 424 -22.83 6.53 -10.07
CA GLN A 424 -24.23 6.92 -9.99
C GLN A 424 -24.42 8.13 -9.04
N ALA A 425 -23.88 8.06 -7.82
CA ALA A 425 -24.02 9.11 -6.82
C ALA A 425 -23.35 10.45 -7.20
N ALA A 426 -22.19 10.40 -7.85
CA ALA A 426 -21.42 11.59 -8.25
C ALA A 426 -21.83 12.16 -9.63
N GLY A 427 -22.88 11.62 -10.27
CA GLY A 427 -23.34 12.09 -11.59
C GLY A 427 -22.27 11.94 -12.69
N VAL A 428 -21.53 10.84 -12.67
CA VAL A 428 -20.48 10.56 -13.67
C VAL A 428 -21.14 10.19 -15.01
N PRO A 429 -20.81 10.84 -16.14
CA PRO A 429 -21.42 10.53 -17.42
C PRO A 429 -21.15 9.09 -17.86
N ASN A 430 -22.17 8.41 -18.43
CA ASN A 430 -22.09 7.01 -18.82
C ASN A 430 -20.89 6.68 -19.73
N GLY A 431 -20.50 7.61 -20.61
CA GLY A 431 -19.34 7.46 -21.52
C GLY A 431 -17.96 7.54 -20.85
N LYS A 432 -17.85 7.82 -19.54
CA LYS A 432 -16.58 7.70 -18.81
C LYS A 432 -16.37 6.26 -18.35
N VAL A 433 -15.39 5.59 -18.96
CA VAL A 433 -14.90 4.28 -18.52
C VAL A 433 -14.30 4.40 -17.11
N LEU A 434 -14.31 3.32 -16.32
CA LEU A 434 -13.49 3.23 -15.10
C LEU A 434 -12.49 2.09 -15.26
N VAL A 435 -11.22 2.38 -14.96
CA VAL A 435 -10.12 1.43 -15.11
C VAL A 435 -9.29 1.31 -13.84
N GLU A 436 -8.91 0.08 -13.53
CA GLU A 436 -7.98 -0.27 -12.46
C GLU A 436 -6.58 -0.54 -13.07
N TYR A 437 -5.53 -0.26 -12.30
CA TYR A 437 -4.15 -0.56 -12.67
C TYR A 437 -3.57 -1.54 -11.65
N TRP A 438 -3.25 -2.76 -12.09
CA TRP A 438 -2.66 -3.84 -11.30
C TRP A 438 -1.42 -4.43 -12.00
N ARG A 439 -0.78 -5.41 -11.37
CA ARG A 439 0.11 -6.36 -12.07
C ARG A 439 -0.74 -7.29 -12.96
N ALA A 440 -0.24 -7.60 -14.17
CA ALA A 440 -0.76 -8.66 -15.01
C ALA A 440 0.41 -9.36 -15.73
N GLY A 441 0.81 -10.54 -15.24
CA GLY A 441 2.08 -11.15 -15.63
C GLY A 441 3.25 -10.30 -15.12
N ASP A 442 4.19 -10.00 -16.00
CA ASP A 442 5.45 -9.30 -15.69
C ASP A 442 5.34 -7.77 -15.69
N HIS A 443 4.15 -7.22 -15.94
CA HIS A 443 3.94 -5.79 -16.20
C HIS A 443 2.78 -5.21 -15.41
N VAL A 444 2.76 -3.88 -15.24
CA VAL A 444 1.55 -3.15 -14.84
C VAL A 444 0.61 -3.05 -16.04
N LYS A 445 -0.67 -3.37 -15.87
CA LYS A 445 -1.68 -3.29 -16.94
C LYS A 445 -2.96 -2.64 -16.45
N MET A 446 -3.57 -1.88 -17.35
CA MET A 446 -4.94 -1.37 -17.24
C MET A 446 -5.95 -2.53 -17.36
N HIS A 447 -6.87 -2.61 -16.41
CA HIS A 447 -8.05 -3.48 -16.43
C HIS A 447 -9.30 -2.61 -16.47
N GLU A 448 -10.19 -2.83 -17.44
CA GLU A 448 -11.47 -2.12 -17.53
C GLU A 448 -12.50 -2.80 -16.63
N CYS A 449 -13.17 -2.03 -15.76
CA CYS A 449 -14.11 -2.58 -14.79
C CYS A 449 -15.51 -2.76 -15.40
N SER A 450 -16.16 -3.88 -15.09
CA SER A 450 -17.52 -4.17 -15.52
C SER A 450 -18.50 -3.30 -14.74
N LEU A 451 -18.93 -2.19 -15.34
CA LEU A 451 -19.93 -1.30 -14.74
C LEU A 451 -21.29 -2.02 -14.72
N LEU A 452 -21.87 -2.16 -13.53
CA LEU A 452 -23.09 -2.94 -13.32
C LEU A 452 -24.34 -2.17 -13.77
N ASP A 453 -25.34 -2.87 -14.33
CA ASP A 453 -26.68 -2.31 -14.50
C ASP A 453 -27.46 -2.33 -13.17
N GLN A 454 -28.64 -1.70 -13.12
CA GLN A 454 -29.39 -1.57 -11.86
C GLN A 454 -29.87 -2.92 -11.28
N THR A 455 -30.10 -3.92 -12.12
CA THR A 455 -30.43 -5.31 -11.74
C THR A 455 -29.22 -5.98 -11.11
N ASP A 456 -28.05 -5.78 -11.71
CA ASP A 456 -26.78 -6.31 -11.23
C ASP A 456 -26.32 -5.62 -9.94
N VAL A 457 -26.50 -4.30 -9.80
CA VAL A 457 -26.31 -3.56 -8.54
C VAL A 457 -27.17 -4.16 -7.43
N ALA A 458 -28.48 -4.34 -7.65
CA ALA A 458 -29.39 -4.92 -6.65
C ALA A 458 -29.01 -6.38 -6.31
N ARG A 459 -28.63 -7.19 -7.31
CA ARG A 459 -28.20 -8.58 -7.10
C ARG A 459 -26.91 -8.67 -6.30
N HIS A 460 -25.91 -7.85 -6.60
CA HIS A 460 -24.64 -7.82 -5.88
C HIS A 460 -24.82 -7.22 -4.47
N GLY A 461 -25.62 -6.15 -4.34
CA GLY A 461 -26.02 -5.58 -3.06
C GLY A 461 -26.66 -6.62 -2.14
N ALA A 462 -27.67 -7.34 -2.63
CA ALA A 462 -28.29 -8.44 -1.89
C ALA A 462 -27.28 -9.55 -1.51
N HIS A 463 -26.36 -9.94 -2.41
CA HIS A 463 -25.33 -10.95 -2.13
C HIS A 463 -24.37 -10.54 -1.00
N TYR A 464 -23.88 -9.30 -1.01
CA TYR A 464 -22.95 -8.82 0.01
C TYR A 464 -23.66 -8.48 1.32
N SER A 465 -24.89 -7.95 1.28
CA SER A 465 -25.74 -7.73 2.46
C SER A 465 -26.02 -9.04 3.20
N ASP A 466 -26.39 -10.11 2.48
CA ASP A 466 -26.62 -11.44 3.06
C ASP A 466 -25.34 -12.04 3.70
N LYS A 467 -24.19 -11.90 3.02
CA LYS A 467 -22.89 -12.37 3.53
C LYS A 467 -22.42 -11.61 4.77
N LEU A 468 -22.61 -10.30 4.81
CA LEU A 468 -22.19 -9.43 5.92
C LEU A 468 -23.13 -9.58 7.12
N GLY A 469 -24.45 -9.48 6.93
CA GLY A 469 -25.43 -9.58 8.02
C GLY A 469 -25.41 -10.94 8.75
N LYS A 470 -24.96 -12.01 8.07
CA LYS A 470 -24.77 -13.33 8.70
C LYS A 470 -23.51 -13.46 9.54
N ARG A 471 -22.54 -12.54 9.44
CA ARG A 471 -21.25 -12.58 10.16
C ARG A 471 -21.41 -12.83 11.66
N ARG A 472 -22.22 -12.01 12.32
CA ARG A 472 -22.47 -12.06 13.78
C ARG A 472 -23.32 -13.26 14.21
N LEU A 473 -24.09 -13.84 13.29
CA LEU A 473 -25.06 -14.91 13.57
C LEU A 473 -24.48 -16.33 13.37
N GLN A 474 -23.39 -16.46 12.62
CA GLN A 474 -22.83 -17.77 12.27
C GLN A 474 -21.85 -18.32 13.32
N HIS A 475 -21.11 -17.46 14.03
CA HIS A 475 -20.01 -17.86 14.92
C HIS A 475 -19.96 -16.98 16.18
N THR A 476 -20.82 -17.27 17.16
CA THR A 476 -20.94 -16.53 18.43
C THR A 476 -19.69 -16.60 19.32
N GLU A 477 -18.88 -17.63 19.11
CA GLU A 477 -17.68 -18.00 19.86
C GLU A 477 -16.39 -17.35 19.31
N LEU A 478 -16.48 -16.41 18.36
CA LEU A 478 -15.38 -15.60 17.85
C LEU A 478 -15.43 -14.16 18.41
N THR A 479 -14.28 -13.49 18.50
CA THR A 479 -14.25 -12.02 18.64
C THR A 479 -14.67 -11.35 17.33
N ASP A 480 -15.03 -10.07 17.38
CA ASP A 480 -15.43 -9.32 16.18
C ASP A 480 -14.32 -9.34 15.10
N VAL A 481 -13.06 -9.12 15.50
CA VAL A 481 -11.88 -9.20 14.61
C VAL A 481 -11.69 -10.61 14.03
N GLU A 482 -11.78 -11.69 14.84
CA GLU A 482 -11.70 -13.06 14.32
C GLU A 482 -12.85 -13.38 13.35
N SER A 483 -14.07 -12.86 13.60
CA SER A 483 -15.22 -13.02 12.70
C SER A 483 -14.99 -12.36 11.34
N TRP A 484 -14.33 -11.19 11.32
CA TRP A 484 -13.92 -10.52 10.09
C TRP A 484 -12.82 -11.28 9.37
N ARG A 485 -11.75 -11.67 10.08
CA ARG A 485 -10.64 -12.44 9.50
C ARG A 485 -11.17 -13.70 8.81
N PHE A 486 -12.03 -14.46 9.49
CA PHE A 486 -12.68 -15.64 8.91
C PHE A 486 -13.59 -15.33 7.73
N LEU A 487 -14.48 -14.33 7.84
CA LEU A 487 -15.38 -13.94 6.75
C LEU A 487 -14.63 -13.52 5.49
N ILE A 488 -13.56 -12.74 5.64
CA ILE A 488 -12.77 -12.18 4.55
C ILE A 488 -11.96 -13.28 3.85
N MET A 489 -11.37 -14.20 4.61
CA MET A 489 -10.75 -15.40 4.06
C MET A 489 -11.77 -16.29 3.33
N ARG A 490 -12.95 -16.53 3.92
CA ARG A 490 -14.05 -17.24 3.24
C ARG A 490 -14.43 -16.58 1.91
N MET A 491 -14.51 -15.24 1.88
CA MET A 491 -14.82 -14.49 0.66
C MET A 491 -13.70 -14.60 -0.39
N ALA A 492 -12.43 -14.58 0.02
CA ALA A 492 -11.30 -14.79 -0.87
C ALA A 492 -11.30 -16.21 -1.48
N LEU A 493 -11.47 -17.25 -0.65
CA LEU A 493 -11.57 -18.66 -1.10
C LEU A 493 -12.75 -18.89 -2.04
N ASP A 494 -13.87 -18.18 -1.83
CA ASP A 494 -15.04 -18.23 -2.69
C ASP A 494 -14.74 -17.65 -4.09
N ASP A 495 -13.96 -16.58 -4.21
CA ASP A 495 -13.54 -15.99 -5.49
C ASP A 495 -12.45 -16.82 -6.19
N ILE A 496 -11.40 -17.27 -5.47
CA ILE A 496 -10.35 -18.19 -5.97
C ILE A 496 -10.98 -19.43 -6.64
N ARG A 497 -12.01 -19.98 -6.01
CA ARG A 497 -12.80 -21.12 -6.53
C ARG A 497 -13.63 -20.79 -7.77
N ARG A 498 -14.16 -19.56 -7.89
CA ARG A 498 -14.93 -19.12 -9.07
C ARG A 498 -14.03 -18.96 -10.29
N GLU A 499 -12.84 -18.42 -10.10
CA GLU A 499 -11.78 -18.29 -11.12
C GLU A 499 -11.22 -19.63 -11.64
N GLY A 500 -11.49 -20.72 -10.92
CA GLY A 500 -11.02 -22.06 -11.24
C GLY A 500 -9.58 -22.36 -10.80
N CYS A 501 -9.00 -21.51 -9.96
CA CYS A 501 -7.69 -21.76 -9.37
C CYS A 501 -7.75 -22.94 -8.37
N PRO A 502 -6.62 -23.62 -8.10
CA PRO A 502 -6.52 -24.56 -6.99
C PRO A 502 -6.85 -23.86 -5.67
N LEU A 503 -7.57 -24.54 -4.78
CA LEU A 503 -7.73 -24.08 -3.41
C LEU A 503 -6.46 -24.38 -2.60
N PRO A 504 -6.07 -23.51 -1.65
CA PRO A 504 -4.97 -23.77 -0.72
C PRO A 504 -5.30 -24.90 0.25
N SER A 505 -4.32 -25.33 1.06
CA SER A 505 -4.58 -26.25 2.16
C SER A 505 -5.26 -25.53 3.35
N ALA A 506 -6.00 -26.27 4.17
CA ALA A 506 -6.56 -25.74 5.42
C ALA A 506 -5.45 -25.22 6.37
N GLU A 507 -4.29 -25.88 6.38
CA GLU A 507 -3.11 -25.39 7.10
C GLU A 507 -2.66 -24.02 6.58
N SER A 508 -2.49 -23.86 5.26
CA SER A 508 -2.09 -22.59 4.64
C SER A 508 -3.06 -21.45 4.95
N VAL A 509 -4.37 -21.75 4.94
CA VAL A 509 -5.43 -20.81 5.34
C VAL A 509 -5.27 -20.40 6.82
N MET A 510 -5.04 -21.37 7.71
CA MET A 510 -4.79 -21.12 9.13
C MET A 510 -3.52 -20.29 9.37
N ARG A 511 -2.45 -20.50 8.59
CA ARG A 511 -1.21 -19.71 8.67
C ARG A 511 -1.45 -18.23 8.33
N VAL A 512 -2.26 -17.93 7.29
CA VAL A 512 -2.67 -16.54 6.97
C VAL A 512 -3.53 -15.94 8.08
N LEU A 513 -4.57 -16.65 8.54
CA LEU A 513 -5.50 -16.13 9.57
C LEU A 513 -4.80 -15.81 10.91
N ALA A 514 -3.71 -16.53 11.20
CA ALA A 514 -2.87 -16.33 12.36
C ALA A 514 -1.70 -15.34 12.14
N GLY A 515 -1.55 -14.78 10.93
CA GLY A 515 -0.53 -13.80 10.57
C GLY A 515 0.90 -14.35 10.54
N GLN A 516 1.07 -15.62 10.15
CA GLN A 516 2.39 -16.23 10.03
C GLN A 516 3.11 -15.79 8.74
N LYS A 517 4.23 -15.09 8.93
CA LYS A 517 5.21 -14.79 7.87
C LYS A 517 5.81 -16.07 7.29
N SER A 518 6.17 -16.04 6.02
CA SER A 518 6.48 -17.21 5.20
C SER A 518 7.76 -17.03 4.38
N SER A 519 8.41 -18.14 4.03
CA SER A 519 9.41 -18.23 2.97
C SER A 519 8.91 -19.00 1.74
N ASP A 520 7.66 -19.47 1.76
CA ASP A 520 6.97 -20.05 0.62
C ASP A 520 6.13 -19.01 -0.12
N TRP A 521 6.28 -18.96 -1.46
CA TRP A 521 5.58 -18.01 -2.33
C TRP A 521 4.09 -18.31 -2.49
N GLY A 522 3.65 -19.57 -2.41
CA GLY A 522 2.23 -19.92 -2.44
C GLY A 522 1.48 -19.39 -1.22
N GLN A 523 2.09 -19.50 -0.04
CA GLN A 523 1.61 -18.93 1.22
C GLN A 523 1.58 -17.39 1.19
N VAL A 524 2.61 -16.74 0.64
CA VAL A 524 2.65 -15.28 0.43
C VAL A 524 1.56 -14.82 -0.55
N HIS A 525 1.34 -15.57 -1.63
CA HIS A 525 0.27 -15.26 -2.59
C HIS A 525 -1.13 -15.37 -1.99
N LEU A 526 -1.36 -16.35 -1.11
CA LEU A 526 -2.63 -16.47 -0.38
C LEU A 526 -2.85 -15.31 0.60
N ASP A 527 -1.80 -14.84 1.28
CA ASP A 527 -1.89 -13.64 2.11
C ASP A 527 -2.17 -12.38 1.27
N ALA A 528 -1.54 -12.24 0.10
CA ALA A 528 -1.86 -11.15 -0.84
C ALA A 528 -3.32 -11.19 -1.31
N GLN A 529 -3.87 -12.37 -1.64
CA GLN A 529 -5.29 -12.53 -2.00
C GLN A 529 -6.24 -12.14 -0.85
N TYR A 530 -5.85 -12.46 0.39
CA TYR A 530 -6.57 -12.08 1.60
C TYR A 530 -6.49 -10.56 1.87
N GLN A 531 -5.31 -9.95 1.71
CA GLN A 531 -5.12 -8.50 1.73
C GLN A 531 -5.97 -7.78 0.66
N ALA A 532 -6.07 -8.33 -0.55
CA ALA A 532 -6.88 -7.78 -1.64
C ALA A 532 -8.39 -7.78 -1.31
N MET A 533 -8.92 -8.87 -0.72
CA MET A 533 -10.31 -8.92 -0.26
C MET A 533 -10.58 -7.92 0.87
N TYR A 534 -9.70 -7.86 1.88
CA TYR A 534 -9.81 -6.90 2.98
C TYR A 534 -9.84 -5.45 2.48
N TYR A 535 -8.91 -5.07 1.59
CA TYR A 535 -8.86 -3.72 1.04
C TYR A 535 -10.07 -3.43 0.13
N SER A 536 -10.58 -4.42 -0.63
CA SER A 536 -11.81 -4.26 -1.42
C SER A 536 -13.02 -3.93 -0.54
N LEU A 537 -13.12 -4.52 0.67
CA LEU A 537 -14.14 -4.18 1.67
C LEU A 537 -13.93 -2.78 2.28
N ARG A 538 -12.67 -2.37 2.52
CA ARG A 538 -12.35 -1.00 2.97
C ARG A 538 -12.75 0.05 1.93
N MET A 539 -12.45 -0.19 0.65
CA MET A 539 -12.85 0.70 -0.44
C MET A 539 -14.38 0.84 -0.48
N ALA A 540 -15.12 -0.27 -0.40
CA ALA A 540 -16.58 -0.25 -0.31
C ALA A 540 -17.09 0.53 0.91
N SER A 541 -16.50 0.32 2.10
CA SER A 541 -16.84 1.02 3.35
C SER A 541 -16.69 2.54 3.20
N GLN A 542 -15.50 2.99 2.77
CA GLN A 542 -15.19 4.40 2.62
C GLN A 542 -16.04 5.09 1.54
N ILE A 543 -16.28 4.42 0.41
CA ILE A 543 -17.16 4.92 -0.67
C ILE A 543 -18.61 5.06 -0.18
N LEU A 544 -19.17 4.03 0.47
CA LEU A 544 -20.55 4.08 0.95
C LEU A 544 -20.73 5.11 2.08
N ARG A 545 -19.72 5.29 2.94
CA ARG A 545 -19.69 6.36 3.96
C ARG A 545 -19.66 7.75 3.32
N TYR A 546 -18.81 7.98 2.32
CA TYR A 546 -18.75 9.25 1.60
C TYR A 546 -20.09 9.62 0.95
N ILE A 547 -20.72 8.66 0.26
CA ILE A 547 -22.01 8.86 -0.42
C ILE A 547 -23.15 9.10 0.57
N HIS A 548 -23.10 8.51 1.77
CA HIS A 548 -24.06 8.78 2.84
C HIS A 548 -23.93 10.21 3.37
N LEU A 549 -22.74 10.63 3.80
CA LEU A 549 -22.49 11.95 4.40
C LEU A 549 -22.73 13.10 3.41
N THR A 550 -22.44 12.90 2.13
CA THR A 550 -22.75 13.91 1.09
C THR A 550 -24.24 14.04 0.78
N ARG A 551 -25.04 12.99 1.01
CA ARG A 551 -26.51 13.01 0.85
C ARG A 551 -27.22 13.67 2.01
N GLU A 552 -26.80 13.44 3.26
CA GLU A 552 -27.45 14.09 4.43
C GLU A 552 -27.35 15.62 4.36
N ASN A 553 -26.24 16.13 3.80
CA ASN A 553 -26.04 17.54 3.51
C ASN A 553 -26.78 18.05 2.25
N SER A 554 -27.35 17.16 1.43
CA SER A 554 -27.96 17.47 0.13
C SER A 554 -29.45 17.11 0.11
N LYS A 555 -30.33 18.10 0.34
CA LYS A 555 -31.80 17.94 0.43
C LYS A 555 -32.49 17.65 -0.93
N GLY A 556 -31.96 16.73 -1.75
CA GLY A 556 -32.35 16.59 -3.17
C GLY A 556 -32.28 15.18 -3.76
N ASN A 557 -33.35 14.41 -3.56
CA ASN A 557 -33.85 13.28 -4.35
C ASN A 557 -32.97 12.01 -4.54
N ASP A 558 -33.63 10.88 -4.79
CA ASP A 558 -33.11 9.53 -4.50
C ASP A 558 -32.68 8.67 -5.69
N GLY A 559 -32.07 7.51 -5.37
CA GLY A 559 -31.61 6.52 -6.35
C GLY A 559 -30.64 5.49 -5.74
N ALA A 560 -29.35 5.83 -5.68
CA ALA A 560 -28.28 4.86 -5.44
C ALA A 560 -27.95 4.49 -3.96
N LEU A 561 -28.68 4.99 -2.95
CA LEU A 561 -28.57 4.51 -1.54
C LEU A 561 -29.93 4.25 -0.87
N THR A 562 -31.04 4.33 -1.61
CA THR A 562 -32.37 3.86 -1.16
C THR A 562 -32.52 2.34 -1.20
N ASP A 563 -31.50 1.62 -1.66
CA ASP A 563 -31.41 0.16 -1.56
C ASP A 563 -31.02 -0.23 -0.11
N ASP A 564 -31.96 -0.87 0.60
CA ASP A 564 -31.75 -1.38 1.97
C ASP A 564 -30.51 -2.28 2.09
N ALA A 565 -30.14 -3.01 1.03
CA ALA A 565 -28.97 -3.86 1.02
C ALA A 565 -27.67 -3.04 1.02
N LEU A 566 -27.60 -1.92 0.29
CA LEU A 566 -26.46 -1.00 0.34
C LEU A 566 -26.35 -0.30 1.71
N GLN A 567 -27.49 0.04 2.33
CA GLN A 567 -27.49 0.57 3.70
C GLN A 567 -27.10 -0.48 4.76
N MET A 568 -27.42 -1.76 4.54
CA MET A 568 -26.98 -2.86 5.40
C MET A 568 -25.49 -3.13 5.25
N ILE A 569 -24.98 -3.16 4.00
CA ILE A 569 -23.54 -3.27 3.71
C ILE A 569 -22.77 -2.16 4.42
N ARG A 570 -23.21 -0.89 4.33
CA ARG A 570 -22.56 0.22 5.05
C ARG A 570 -22.50 -0.03 6.56
N ARG A 571 -23.64 -0.35 7.19
CA ARG A 571 -23.74 -0.53 8.65
C ARG A 571 -22.89 -1.69 9.18
N GLU A 572 -22.78 -2.79 8.45
CA GLU A 572 -21.83 -3.85 8.84
C GLU A 572 -20.38 -3.40 8.62
N LEU A 573 -20.06 -2.73 7.50
CA LEU A 573 -18.70 -2.26 7.19
C LEU A 573 -18.20 -1.09 8.07
N GLU A 574 -19.06 -0.47 8.87
CA GLU A 574 -18.67 0.47 9.94
C GLU A 574 -17.98 -0.24 11.11
N HIS A 575 -18.15 -1.56 11.25
CA HIS A 575 -17.47 -2.38 12.22
C HIS A 575 -16.22 -3.10 11.68
N LEU A 576 -15.81 -2.81 10.44
CA LEU A 576 -14.59 -3.38 9.85
C LEU A 576 -13.36 -2.87 10.65
N PRO A 577 -12.43 -3.73 11.10
CA PRO A 577 -11.33 -3.30 11.97
C PRO A 577 -10.33 -2.38 11.26
N THR A 578 -9.48 -1.70 12.05
CA THR A 578 -8.35 -0.93 11.51
C THR A 578 -7.34 -1.85 10.81
N ILE A 579 -6.49 -1.29 9.95
CA ILE A 579 -5.40 -2.05 9.32
C ILE A 579 -4.45 -2.66 10.37
N SER A 580 -4.20 -1.94 11.46
CA SER A 580 -3.38 -2.42 12.58
C SER A 580 -4.02 -3.64 13.25
N ASP A 581 -5.27 -3.54 13.72
CA ASP A 581 -5.98 -4.63 14.40
C ASP A 581 -6.20 -5.83 13.49
N PHE A 582 -6.56 -5.58 12.22
CA PHE A 582 -6.90 -6.65 11.28
C PHE A 582 -5.70 -7.55 10.98
N PHE A 583 -4.49 -7.00 10.89
CA PHE A 583 -3.27 -7.75 10.57
C PHE A 583 -2.37 -8.07 11.77
N LEU A 584 -2.64 -7.54 12.97
CA LEU A 584 -1.84 -7.77 14.18
C LEU A 584 -1.63 -9.28 14.48
N PRO A 585 -0.39 -9.80 14.40
CA PRO A 585 -0.05 -11.18 14.70
C PRO A 585 0.50 -11.30 16.12
N THR A 586 -0.33 -11.70 17.09
CA THR A 586 0.15 -12.03 18.45
C THR A 586 0.32 -13.54 18.62
N ALA A 587 1.26 -13.98 19.46
CA ALA A 587 1.39 -15.41 19.79
C ALA A 587 0.12 -15.98 20.45
N GLU A 588 -0.63 -15.13 21.16
CA GLU A 588 -1.91 -15.44 21.77
C GLU A 588 -3.03 -15.58 20.72
N THR A 589 -3.00 -14.77 19.67
CA THR A 589 -3.81 -14.93 18.45
C THR A 589 -3.48 -16.26 17.78
N LEU A 590 -2.21 -16.61 17.62
CA LEU A 590 -1.78 -17.86 16.99
C LEU A 590 -2.45 -19.08 17.63
N ALA A 591 -2.36 -19.19 18.96
CA ALA A 591 -2.96 -20.28 19.72
C ALA A 591 -4.50 -20.26 19.70
N ARG A 592 -5.12 -19.08 19.86
CA ARG A 592 -6.60 -18.96 19.86
C ARG A 592 -7.22 -19.23 18.49
N CYS A 593 -6.60 -18.74 17.41
CA CYS A 593 -7.05 -19.01 16.05
C CYS A 593 -7.03 -20.51 15.76
N GLN A 594 -5.96 -21.24 16.13
CA GLN A 594 -5.91 -22.68 15.86
C GLN A 594 -7.00 -23.48 16.57
N VAL A 595 -7.41 -23.07 17.78
CA VAL A 595 -8.52 -23.72 18.53
C VAL A 595 -9.90 -23.31 18.01
N ARG A 596 -10.12 -22.02 17.70
CA ARG A 596 -11.46 -21.46 17.41
C ARG A 596 -11.79 -21.38 15.92
N LEU A 597 -10.81 -21.06 15.08
CA LEU A 597 -10.98 -20.98 13.63
C LEU A 597 -10.67 -22.30 12.91
N GLY A 598 -9.83 -23.16 13.49
CA GLY A 598 -9.44 -24.45 12.88
C GLY A 598 -10.63 -25.27 12.37
N PRO A 599 -11.59 -25.66 13.24
CA PRO A 599 -12.77 -26.43 12.83
C PRO A 599 -13.67 -25.70 11.81
N LEU A 600 -13.71 -24.38 11.85
CA LEU A 600 -14.50 -23.56 10.93
C LEU A 600 -13.85 -23.50 9.54
N VAL A 601 -12.51 -23.43 9.49
CA VAL A 601 -11.74 -23.52 8.24
C VAL A 601 -11.83 -24.91 7.64
N GLU A 602 -11.71 -25.98 8.44
CA GLU A 602 -11.88 -27.36 7.97
C GLU A 602 -13.28 -27.57 7.35
N ALA A 603 -14.34 -27.20 8.07
CA ALA A 603 -15.71 -27.28 7.56
C ALA A 603 -15.92 -26.44 6.28
N GLN A 604 -15.33 -25.24 6.22
CA GLN A 604 -15.43 -24.38 5.03
C GLN A 604 -14.71 -24.98 3.82
N MET A 605 -13.54 -25.59 4.02
CA MET A 605 -12.80 -26.26 2.95
C MET A 605 -13.55 -27.48 2.42
N ASP A 606 -14.16 -28.28 3.30
CA ASP A 606 -14.97 -29.43 2.91
C ASP A 606 -16.22 -29.03 2.11
N GLU A 607 -16.89 -27.93 2.46
CA GLU A 607 -18.01 -27.36 1.69
C GLU A 607 -17.57 -26.97 0.26
N LEU A 608 -16.44 -26.25 0.14
CA LEU A 608 -15.91 -25.79 -1.14
C LEU A 608 -15.57 -26.96 -2.06
N ASP A 609 -14.94 -28.02 -1.53
CA ASP A 609 -14.60 -29.24 -2.29
C ASP A 609 -15.80 -30.16 -2.52
N ALA A 610 -16.83 -30.18 -1.64
CA ALA A 610 -18.11 -30.82 -1.93
C ALA A 610 -18.83 -30.14 -3.12
N GLY A 611 -18.83 -28.80 -3.14
CA GLY A 611 -19.32 -28.01 -4.27
C GLY A 611 -18.56 -28.30 -5.57
N ARG A 612 -17.23 -28.41 -5.50
CA ARG A 612 -16.37 -28.80 -6.63
C ARG A 612 -16.71 -30.19 -7.16
N ARG A 613 -16.81 -31.20 -6.27
CA ARG A 613 -17.22 -32.58 -6.59
C ARG A 613 -18.59 -32.61 -7.30
N SER A 614 -19.58 -31.88 -6.79
CA SER A 614 -20.91 -31.75 -7.40
C SER A 614 -20.89 -31.10 -8.80
N ARG A 615 -20.11 -30.03 -9.00
CA ARG A 615 -19.97 -29.36 -10.31
C ARG A 615 -19.36 -30.28 -11.37
N VAL A 616 -18.31 -31.03 -11.01
CA VAL A 616 -17.67 -32.03 -11.88
C VAL A 616 -18.65 -33.15 -12.25
N GLU A 617 -19.43 -33.65 -11.30
CA GLU A 617 -20.40 -34.72 -11.58
C GLU A 617 -21.54 -34.24 -12.51
N LYS A 618 -22.06 -33.02 -12.29
CA LYS A 618 -23.05 -32.38 -13.17
C LYS A 618 -22.52 -32.24 -14.61
N LEU A 619 -21.26 -31.83 -14.80
CA LEU A 619 -20.62 -31.76 -16.12
C LEU A 619 -20.47 -33.14 -16.78
N ARG A 620 -20.11 -34.19 -16.02
CA ARG A 620 -20.03 -35.57 -16.53
C ARG A 620 -21.41 -36.12 -16.93
N LYS A 621 -22.45 -35.87 -16.12
CA LYS A 621 -23.85 -36.22 -16.43
C LYS A 621 -24.38 -35.44 -17.65
N GLY A 622 -24.00 -34.16 -17.80
CA GLY A 622 -24.27 -33.35 -18.99
C GLY A 622 -23.68 -33.94 -20.27
N LYS A 623 -22.37 -34.23 -20.29
CA LYS A 623 -21.71 -34.85 -21.45
C LYS A 623 -22.27 -36.23 -21.81
N LYS A 624 -22.68 -37.05 -20.83
CA LYS A 624 -23.38 -38.32 -21.10
C LYS A 624 -24.75 -38.09 -21.77
N ARG A 625 -25.51 -37.06 -21.36
CA ARG A 625 -26.79 -36.72 -21.99
C ARG A 625 -26.66 -36.24 -23.43
N THR A 626 -25.65 -35.43 -23.77
CA THR A 626 -25.42 -35.02 -25.17
C THR A 626 -24.98 -36.17 -26.05
N HIS A 627 -24.12 -37.08 -25.57
CA HIS A 627 -23.76 -38.31 -26.30
C HIS A 627 -25.00 -39.15 -26.64
N HIS A 628 -25.84 -39.43 -25.64
CA HIS A 628 -27.05 -40.23 -25.82
C HIS A 628 -28.09 -39.55 -26.74
N ALA A 629 -28.12 -38.20 -26.75
CA ALA A 629 -28.93 -37.40 -27.67
C ALA A 629 -28.39 -37.36 -29.11
N GLN A 630 -27.10 -37.63 -29.34
CA GLN A 630 -26.52 -37.82 -30.67
C GLN A 630 -26.76 -39.26 -31.18
N GLU A 631 -26.57 -40.27 -30.34
CA GLU A 631 -26.84 -41.68 -30.69
C GLU A 631 -28.32 -41.92 -31.08
N SER A 632 -29.25 -41.37 -30.30
CA SER A 632 -30.69 -41.45 -30.60
C SER A 632 -31.12 -40.68 -31.86
N LYS A 633 -30.37 -39.66 -32.28
CA LYS A 633 -30.52 -39.03 -33.60
C LYS A 633 -29.91 -39.87 -34.72
N GLY A 634 -28.81 -40.58 -34.46
CA GLY A 634 -28.15 -41.48 -35.41
C GLY A 634 -29.03 -42.67 -35.82
N MET A 635 -29.71 -43.32 -34.86
CA MET A 635 -30.56 -44.48 -35.16
C MET A 635 -31.79 -44.16 -36.03
N ARG A 636 -32.29 -42.92 -36.02
CA ARG A 636 -33.48 -42.52 -36.80
C ARG A 636 -33.24 -42.29 -38.30
N LYS A 637 -32.02 -42.47 -38.82
CA LYS A 637 -31.67 -42.26 -40.25
C LYS A 637 -31.44 -43.54 -41.08
N LYS A 638 -31.63 -44.75 -40.53
CA LYS A 638 -31.48 -46.02 -41.27
C LYS A 638 -32.81 -46.65 -41.70
N ALA A 639 -33.59 -45.97 -42.54
CA ALA A 639 -34.84 -46.51 -43.09
C ALA A 639 -35.32 -45.84 -44.40
N MET A 640 -34.57 -45.97 -45.51
CA MET A 640 -35.10 -45.95 -46.89
C MET A 640 -34.03 -46.43 -47.92
N PRO A 641 -34.43 -47.03 -49.07
CA PRO A 641 -33.51 -47.56 -50.08
C PRO A 641 -33.16 -46.56 -51.22
N SER A 642 -32.35 -47.01 -52.18
CA SER A 642 -31.52 -46.20 -53.09
C SER A 642 -32.06 -45.92 -54.51
N VAL A 643 -31.85 -44.67 -54.97
CA VAL A 643 -31.68 -44.19 -56.37
C VAL A 643 -30.81 -42.91 -56.27
N GLY A 644 -29.91 -42.53 -57.20
CA GLY A 644 -29.39 -43.15 -58.41
C GLY A 644 -28.74 -42.09 -59.34
N GLY A 645 -27.60 -42.41 -59.99
CA GLY A 645 -26.73 -41.44 -60.70
C GLY A 645 -25.55 -40.99 -59.81
N VAL A 646 -24.26 -40.97 -60.17
CA VAL A 646 -23.46 -40.83 -61.41
C VAL A 646 -22.91 -39.41 -61.62
N ASP A 647 -21.61 -39.30 -61.27
CA ASP A 647 -20.50 -38.45 -61.77
C ASP A 647 -20.43 -36.92 -61.58
N ALA A 648 -19.16 -36.46 -61.57
CA ALA A 648 -18.60 -35.11 -61.75
C ALA A 648 -18.58 -34.10 -60.57
N ASP A 649 -17.47 -34.18 -59.81
CA ASP A 649 -16.49 -33.11 -59.55
C ASP A 649 -16.67 -31.98 -58.49
N ASP A 650 -15.55 -31.80 -57.78
CA ASP A 650 -15.10 -30.80 -56.78
C ASP A 650 -16.01 -29.66 -56.28
N GLU A 651 -16.14 -29.59 -54.95
CA GLU A 651 -15.67 -28.40 -54.22
C GLU A 651 -15.20 -28.68 -52.77
N ASN A 652 -13.92 -28.37 -52.50
CA ASN A 652 -13.31 -27.93 -51.23
C ASN A 652 -13.88 -28.41 -49.87
N SER A 653 -13.16 -29.33 -49.18
CA SER A 653 -13.43 -29.68 -47.76
C SER A 653 -12.21 -29.54 -46.83
N THR A 654 -11.82 -28.30 -46.54
CA THR A 654 -10.81 -28.01 -45.51
C THR A 654 -11.39 -28.19 -44.10
N LYS A 655 -10.91 -29.21 -43.38
CA LYS A 655 -11.28 -29.47 -41.98
C LYS A 655 -10.60 -28.46 -41.06
N LEU A 656 -11.39 -27.61 -40.40
CA LEU A 656 -10.91 -26.71 -39.33
C LEU A 656 -10.29 -27.53 -38.19
N SER A 657 -8.97 -27.52 -38.09
CA SER A 657 -8.22 -28.01 -36.94
C SER A 657 -8.09 -26.91 -35.89
N SER A 658 -8.35 -27.24 -34.63
CA SER A 658 -8.32 -26.27 -33.52
C SER A 658 -6.89 -26.07 -33.00
N ASN A 659 -6.13 -25.16 -33.62
CA ASN A 659 -4.84 -24.70 -33.11
C ASN A 659 -4.77 -23.15 -33.12
N PRO A 660 -4.69 -22.48 -31.96
CA PRO A 660 -4.70 -21.01 -31.88
C PRO A 660 -3.36 -20.34 -32.22
N PHE A 661 -2.31 -21.08 -32.59
CA PHE A 661 -0.96 -20.55 -32.85
C PHE A 661 -0.60 -20.39 -34.35
N ALA A 662 -1.56 -20.49 -35.26
CA ALA A 662 -1.32 -20.46 -36.71
C ALA A 662 -1.23 -19.05 -37.34
N ALA A 663 -1.07 -17.99 -36.53
CA ALA A 663 -1.20 -16.59 -36.97
C ALA A 663 0.01 -15.70 -36.58
N LEU A 664 1.23 -16.24 -36.71
CA LEU A 664 2.49 -15.49 -36.58
C LEU A 664 3.48 -15.97 -37.65
N GLY A 665 3.53 -15.26 -38.78
CA GLY A 665 4.46 -15.48 -39.88
C GLY A 665 3.94 -14.81 -41.15
N GLU A 666 4.73 -13.86 -41.69
CA GLU A 666 4.46 -13.02 -42.88
C GLU A 666 3.27 -12.04 -42.69
N GLU A 667 3.41 -10.71 -42.87
CA GLU A 667 4.55 -9.86 -43.27
C GLU A 667 5.01 -8.91 -42.14
#